data_AF-C9ZCM1-F1
#
_entry.id   AF-C9ZCM1-F1
#
_cell.length_a   1.000
_cell.length_b   1.000
_cell.length_c   1.000
_cell.angle_alpha   90.00
_cell.angle_beta   90.00
_cell.angle_gamma   90.00
#
_symmetry.space_group_name_H-M   'P 1'
#
loop_
_entity.id
_entity.type
_entity.pdbx_description
1 polymer ?
#
loop_
_entity_poly.entity_id
_entity_poly.type
_entity_poly.pdbx_seq_one_letter_code
_entity_poly.pdbx_strand_id
1 'polypeptide(L)'
;MLRRMTGSGGRPGADDPLGESLAAAVRRTGARFGGVYVLDPEETTLGLIALCGVPVDAFAPWWRAPYSVHGPSQDAVRNDRLVWVSSLEELARCYPRVAAGIPYQVAFAVHPLGGIRHRRGALLLGWAPGRSPRLSRRERGNIAFSARRVARVLDAQTLPPVVPDRPRFVRPHRDTPAPQSGRAAAEMVERLPLGTLALDLGGCVAYVNAAAADLLGRPAERLLGTQPWQSLTWLDDIAYMDAYRTAMSSREPVALTVVRPPGRRLDLRLHTDDDGTSVLISPHLASRPLGARPTPDLGSVSGAGSADTQNALTGTPSHSRIHLLMALAAALTDTLGVQDVVDLVAERILPAFGAHGMIMSTADAGRIQIIGHRGYDPAVIEQFDGMPTDADLTPAGRVLTTGASAFFADRGELSRFYPRAPQITDKHAWAFLPLLSSGHPIGCLLLAYNEPHPFTAGERSLLTPLAGLIAQALDRARLYDAKHNLAHALQQTLLPHALPTVAGLDVAARYLPASHGMDIGGDFYDLIRLTDTTAAAVIGDVQGHDITAAALMGQVRMAVHAHATAGAAPDQVLARTDRDLADLNASRFVSCLYAHLDLGRRQATLASAGHPPPLVRHPDRRSHPVDIRPGPPLGIGVGSPVYPLTTLSLAPGTLLALYTDGLVEDPGTDMSRTIADLAQHLGRAGDLPLHQLVDSLVRHTRPTGRHTDDIALFLLRPHPAA
;
A
#
# COMPACT_ATOMS: atom_id res chain seq x y z
N MET A 1 19.62 -38.54 14.24
CA MET A 1 18.82 -39.27 15.26
C MET A 1 17.77 -38.31 15.81
N LEU A 2 16.75 -37.98 15.01
CA LEU A 2 15.66 -37.05 15.37
C LEU A 2 14.53 -37.83 16.03
N ARG A 3 14.23 -37.54 17.29
CA ARG A 3 13.14 -38.15 18.04
C ARG A 3 11.86 -37.34 17.81
N ARG A 4 10.92 -37.94 17.07
CA ARG A 4 9.51 -37.53 16.97
C ARG A 4 8.92 -37.37 18.38
N MET A 5 8.35 -36.20 18.69
CA MET A 5 7.30 -36.06 19.70
C MET A 5 5.98 -35.86 18.97
N THR A 6 5.30 -36.97 18.73
CA THR A 6 3.89 -37.05 18.40
C THR A 6 3.09 -36.54 19.61
N GLY A 7 2.52 -35.34 19.51
CA GLY A 7 1.48 -34.89 20.43
C GLY A 7 0.23 -35.74 20.23
N SER A 8 -0.02 -36.64 21.18
CA SER A 8 -1.22 -37.47 21.27
C SER A 8 -2.48 -36.60 21.34
N GLY A 9 -3.50 -36.95 20.55
CA GLY A 9 -4.84 -36.39 20.66
C GLY A 9 -5.38 -36.55 22.08
N GLY A 10 -5.50 -35.43 22.79
CA GLY A 10 -6.22 -35.37 24.05
C GLY A 10 -7.72 -35.53 23.80
N ARG A 11 -8.36 -36.46 24.52
CA ARG A 11 -9.81 -36.45 24.75
C ARG A 11 -10.24 -35.07 25.27
N PRO A 12 -11.48 -34.61 24.99
CA PRO A 12 -11.93 -33.27 25.37
C PRO A 12 -11.95 -33.17 26.90
N GLY A 13 -11.11 -32.28 27.45
CA GLY A 13 -11.17 -31.90 28.86
C GLY A 13 -12.49 -31.20 29.14
N ALA A 14 -13.19 -31.68 30.17
CA ALA A 14 -14.53 -31.28 30.57
C ALA A 14 -14.63 -29.90 31.27
N ASP A 15 -13.74 -28.96 30.99
CA ASP A 15 -13.84 -27.58 31.51
C ASP A 15 -13.28 -26.58 30.48
N ASP A 16 -14.06 -26.28 29.44
CA ASP A 16 -13.80 -25.15 28.53
C ASP A 16 -14.88 -24.07 28.67
N PRO A 17 -14.84 -23.30 29.77
CA PRO A 17 -15.89 -22.31 30.04
C PRO A 17 -15.96 -21.22 28.96
N LEU A 18 -14.83 -20.91 28.29
CA LEU A 18 -14.79 -19.91 27.21
C LEU A 18 -15.44 -20.47 25.95
N GLY A 19 -15.08 -21.68 25.54
CA GLY A 19 -15.70 -22.34 24.40
C GLY A 19 -17.18 -22.60 24.59
N GLU A 20 -17.61 -23.05 25.78
CA GLU A 20 -19.03 -23.22 26.09
C GLU A 20 -19.82 -21.91 26.03
N SER A 21 -19.24 -20.84 26.58
CA SER A 21 -19.86 -19.50 26.55
C SER A 21 -19.96 -18.96 25.13
N LEU A 22 -18.92 -19.15 24.30
CA LEU A 22 -18.92 -18.77 22.88
C LEU A 22 -19.94 -19.60 22.08
N ALA A 23 -19.96 -20.92 22.24
CA ALA A 23 -20.94 -21.78 21.57
C ALA A 23 -22.37 -21.44 21.99
N ALA A 24 -22.60 -21.11 23.27
CA ALA A 24 -23.90 -20.62 23.75
C ALA A 24 -24.26 -19.25 23.16
N ALA A 25 -23.29 -18.35 22.96
CA ALA A 25 -23.50 -17.06 22.30
C ALA A 25 -23.94 -17.24 20.85
N VAL A 26 -23.26 -18.10 20.10
CA VAL A 26 -23.61 -18.44 18.70
C VAL A 26 -25.04 -18.99 18.63
N ARG A 27 -25.39 -19.97 19.48
CA ARG A 27 -26.75 -20.55 19.53
C ARG A 27 -27.82 -19.52 19.90
N ARG A 28 -27.62 -18.75 20.97
CA ARG A 28 -28.63 -17.81 21.50
C ARG A 28 -28.96 -16.68 20.52
N THR A 29 -27.96 -16.29 19.73
CA THR A 29 -28.09 -15.19 18.77
C THR A 29 -28.46 -15.67 17.36
N GLY A 30 -28.55 -16.99 17.16
CA GLY A 30 -28.78 -17.60 15.85
C GLY A 30 -27.65 -17.31 14.86
N ALA A 31 -26.45 -16.97 15.35
CA ALA A 31 -25.29 -16.74 14.52
C ALA A 31 -24.83 -18.07 13.92
N ARG A 32 -24.25 -18.01 12.72
CA ARG A 32 -23.59 -19.15 12.06
C ARG A 32 -22.22 -19.42 12.69
N PHE A 33 -21.53 -18.36 13.07
CA PHE A 33 -20.24 -18.44 13.72
C PHE A 33 -20.04 -17.33 14.73
N GLY A 34 -19.03 -17.50 15.59
CA GLY A 34 -18.61 -16.48 16.52
C GLY A 34 -17.14 -16.56 16.85
N GLY A 35 -16.54 -15.44 17.21
CA GLY A 35 -15.14 -15.33 17.59
C GLY A 35 -14.93 -14.39 18.77
N VAL A 36 -13.87 -14.63 19.54
CA VAL A 36 -13.49 -13.78 20.67
C VAL A 36 -12.12 -13.18 20.39
N TYR A 37 -12.08 -11.85 20.33
CA TYR A 37 -10.86 -11.06 20.18
C TYR A 37 -10.42 -10.46 21.51
N VAL A 38 -9.12 -10.38 21.72
CA VAL A 38 -8.48 -9.73 22.87
C VAL A 38 -7.35 -8.83 22.39
N LEU A 39 -7.22 -7.63 22.97
CA LEU A 39 -6.12 -6.71 22.71
C LEU A 39 -4.86 -7.19 23.46
N ASP A 40 -3.73 -7.19 22.78
CA ASP A 40 -2.44 -7.53 23.38
C ASP A 40 -1.96 -6.48 24.41
N PRO A 41 -0.99 -6.81 25.28
CA PRO A 41 -0.53 -5.91 26.35
C PRO A 41 0.13 -4.61 25.86
N GLU A 42 0.72 -4.64 24.67
CA GLU A 42 1.39 -3.49 24.06
C GLU A 42 0.39 -2.59 23.29
N GLU A 43 -0.90 -2.95 23.28
CA GLU A 43 -1.97 -2.29 22.53
C GLU A 43 -1.70 -2.16 21.02
N THR A 44 -0.88 -3.05 20.47
CA THR A 44 -0.50 -3.03 19.05
C THR A 44 -1.42 -3.89 18.20
N THR A 45 -2.00 -4.95 18.76
CA THR A 45 -2.62 -6.03 18.00
C THR A 45 -3.88 -6.56 18.67
N LEU A 46 -4.97 -6.60 17.91
CA LEU A 46 -6.20 -7.29 18.30
C LEU A 46 -6.15 -8.73 17.78
N GLY A 47 -6.12 -9.71 18.68
CA GLY A 47 -5.91 -11.12 18.37
C GLY A 47 -7.12 -12.01 18.66
N LEU A 48 -7.45 -12.92 17.73
CA LEU A 48 -8.52 -13.90 17.86
C LEU A 48 -8.06 -15.09 18.71
N ILE A 49 -8.65 -15.26 19.90
CA ILE A 49 -8.26 -16.31 20.84
C ILE A 49 -9.12 -17.57 20.73
N ALA A 50 -10.38 -17.43 20.28
CA ALA A 50 -11.31 -18.54 20.11
C ALA A 50 -12.26 -18.29 18.92
N LEU A 51 -12.59 -19.36 18.18
CA LEU A 51 -13.49 -19.33 17.03
C LEU A 51 -14.44 -20.53 17.08
N CYS A 52 -15.72 -20.31 16.77
CA CYS A 52 -16.77 -21.32 16.82
C CYS A 52 -17.56 -21.32 15.51
N GLY A 53 -17.85 -22.50 14.96
CA GLY A 53 -18.79 -22.69 13.85
C GLY A 53 -18.24 -22.49 12.43
N VAL A 54 -16.95 -22.21 12.27
CA VAL A 54 -16.25 -22.10 10.97
C VAL A 54 -14.82 -22.62 11.04
N PRO A 55 -14.26 -23.19 9.95
CA PRO A 55 -12.88 -23.64 9.93
C PRO A 55 -11.90 -22.53 10.31
N VAL A 56 -10.94 -22.85 11.18
CA VAL A 56 -10.03 -21.84 11.74
C VAL A 56 -9.15 -21.19 10.67
N ASP A 57 -8.76 -21.96 9.66
CA ASP A 57 -7.88 -21.51 8.57
C ASP A 57 -8.61 -20.57 7.58
N ALA A 58 -9.94 -20.63 7.50
CA ALA A 58 -10.73 -19.68 6.72
C ALA A 58 -10.66 -18.25 7.29
N PHE A 59 -10.25 -18.12 8.56
CA PHE A 59 -10.08 -16.84 9.24
C PHE A 59 -8.62 -16.40 9.40
N ALA A 60 -7.65 -17.13 8.81
CA ALA A 60 -6.22 -16.90 9.00
C ALA A 60 -5.76 -15.44 8.80
N PRO A 61 -6.22 -14.71 7.76
CA PRO A 61 -5.84 -13.30 7.57
C PRO A 61 -6.31 -12.36 8.69
N TRP A 62 -7.28 -12.78 9.51
CA TRP A 62 -7.86 -11.98 10.61
C TRP A 62 -7.55 -12.52 11.99
N TRP A 63 -6.69 -13.53 12.13
CA TRP A 63 -6.29 -14.00 13.45
C TRP A 63 -5.61 -12.92 14.27
N ARG A 64 -4.88 -12.03 13.59
CA ARG A 64 -4.22 -10.87 14.18
C ARG A 64 -4.45 -9.69 13.26
N ALA A 65 -4.97 -8.60 13.81
CA ALA A 65 -5.13 -7.36 13.09
C ALA A 65 -4.44 -6.24 13.87
N PRO A 66 -3.63 -5.39 13.20
CA PRO A 66 -3.06 -4.21 13.84
C PRO A 66 -4.18 -3.38 14.48
N TYR A 67 -3.99 -3.00 15.73
CA TYR A 67 -4.96 -2.21 16.47
C TYR A 67 -5.00 -0.76 15.97
N SER A 68 -3.94 -0.28 15.30
CA SER A 68 -3.86 1.07 14.70
C SER A 68 -4.81 1.27 13.51
N VAL A 69 -5.20 0.20 12.81
CA VAL A 69 -6.02 0.26 11.59
C VAL A 69 -7.51 0.42 11.91
N HIS A 70 -8.24 1.17 11.07
CA HIS A 70 -9.69 1.26 11.15
C HIS A 70 -10.37 -0.03 10.67
N GLY A 71 -11.02 -0.72 11.60
CA GLY A 71 -11.73 -1.96 11.33
C GLY A 71 -12.90 -2.15 12.30
N PRO A 72 -13.89 -3.01 11.96
CA PRO A 72 -15.10 -3.19 12.77
C PRO A 72 -14.80 -3.61 14.22
N SER A 73 -13.82 -4.50 14.40
CA SER A 73 -13.42 -4.97 15.73
C SER A 73 -12.67 -3.91 16.52
N GLN A 74 -11.76 -3.17 15.87
CA GLN A 74 -11.02 -2.07 16.46
C GLN A 74 -11.95 -0.93 16.87
N ASP A 75 -12.88 -0.53 16.00
CA ASP A 75 -13.82 0.55 16.27
C ASP A 75 -14.83 0.20 17.37
N ALA A 76 -15.26 -1.06 17.45
CA ALA A 76 -16.12 -1.52 18.53
C ALA A 76 -15.42 -1.39 19.89
N VAL A 77 -14.13 -1.77 19.96
CA VAL A 77 -13.31 -1.69 21.18
C VAL A 77 -12.92 -0.25 21.53
N ARG A 78 -12.49 0.56 20.54
CA ARG A 78 -12.08 1.96 20.75
C ARG A 78 -13.23 2.84 21.24
N ASN A 79 -14.41 2.66 20.66
CA ASN A 79 -15.57 3.53 20.92
C ASN A 79 -16.56 2.93 21.93
N ASP A 80 -16.24 1.77 22.50
CA ASP A 80 -17.12 1.00 23.40
C ASP A 80 -18.57 0.89 22.91
N ARG A 81 -18.75 0.56 21.62
CA ARG A 81 -20.07 0.47 20.99
C ARG A 81 -20.22 -0.77 20.12
N LEU A 82 -21.44 -1.29 20.04
CA LEU A 82 -21.82 -2.34 19.09
C LEU A 82 -21.68 -1.83 17.65
N VAL A 83 -20.89 -2.52 16.84
CA VAL A 83 -20.81 -2.32 15.39
C VAL A 83 -21.67 -3.38 14.71
N TRP A 84 -22.61 -2.96 13.87
CA TRP A 84 -23.45 -3.84 13.07
C TRP A 84 -23.20 -3.57 11.59
N VAL A 85 -22.94 -4.63 10.83
CA VAL A 85 -22.77 -4.56 9.39
C VAL A 85 -23.72 -5.58 8.78
N SER A 86 -24.70 -5.10 8.03
CA SER A 86 -25.77 -5.92 7.47
C SER A 86 -25.45 -6.51 6.10
N SER A 87 -24.53 -5.91 5.36
CA SER A 87 -24.15 -6.31 4.01
C SER A 87 -22.68 -6.00 3.69
N LEU A 88 -22.17 -6.64 2.63
CA LEU A 88 -20.84 -6.35 2.11
C LEU A 88 -20.73 -4.91 1.56
N GLU A 89 -21.82 -4.35 1.04
CA GLU A 89 -21.85 -2.95 0.57
C GLU A 89 -21.70 -1.96 1.73
N GLU A 90 -22.38 -2.22 2.86
CA GLU A 90 -22.20 -1.45 4.08
C GLU A 90 -20.78 -1.61 4.65
N LEU A 91 -20.23 -2.83 4.58
CA LEU A 91 -18.85 -3.10 4.95
C LEU A 91 -17.85 -2.34 4.08
N ALA A 92 -18.02 -2.35 2.77
CA ALA A 92 -17.14 -1.65 1.83
C ALA A 92 -17.21 -0.14 2.00
N ARG A 93 -18.39 0.40 2.31
CA ARG A 93 -18.61 1.83 2.58
C ARG A 93 -17.97 2.28 3.89
N CYS A 94 -18.06 1.49 4.96
CA CYS A 94 -17.56 1.89 6.28
C CYS A 94 -16.12 1.42 6.56
N TYR A 95 -15.71 0.29 5.99
CA TYR A 95 -14.44 -0.40 6.25
C TYR A 95 -13.84 -1.02 4.97
N PRO A 96 -13.38 -0.21 3.99
CA PRO A 96 -12.97 -0.69 2.65
C PRO A 96 -11.83 -1.73 2.70
N ARG A 97 -10.82 -1.50 3.54
CA ARG A 97 -9.66 -2.41 3.70
C ARG A 97 -10.06 -3.77 4.26
N VAL A 98 -11.04 -3.80 5.16
CA VAL A 98 -11.55 -5.04 5.75
C VAL A 98 -12.47 -5.76 4.75
N ALA A 99 -13.29 -5.02 4.00
CA ALA A 99 -14.12 -5.55 2.92
C ALA A 99 -13.29 -6.20 1.80
N ALA A 100 -12.11 -5.65 1.50
CA ALA A 100 -11.21 -6.17 0.46
C ALA A 100 -10.63 -7.56 0.80
N GLY A 101 -10.47 -7.88 2.09
CA GLY A 101 -9.98 -9.18 2.51
C GLY A 101 -11.09 -10.23 2.65
N ILE A 102 -12.32 -9.82 2.99
CA ILE A 102 -13.36 -10.77 3.42
C ILE A 102 -13.94 -11.48 2.18
N PRO A 103 -13.89 -12.82 2.10
CA PRO A 103 -14.09 -13.51 0.83
C PRO A 103 -15.57 -13.76 0.50
N TYR A 104 -16.51 -13.38 1.39
CA TYR A 104 -17.91 -13.78 1.30
C TYR A 104 -18.87 -12.73 1.87
N GLN A 105 -20.14 -12.78 1.44
CA GLN A 105 -21.21 -11.96 2.00
C GLN A 105 -21.63 -12.49 3.38
N VAL A 106 -21.24 -11.78 4.44
CA VAL A 106 -21.65 -12.08 5.82
C VAL A 106 -22.20 -10.83 6.48
N ALA A 107 -23.36 -10.96 7.12
CA ALA A 107 -23.82 -9.95 8.06
C ALA A 107 -23.17 -10.25 9.41
N PHE A 108 -22.62 -9.26 10.11
CA PHE A 108 -21.95 -9.52 11.39
C PHE A 108 -22.10 -8.37 12.38
N ALA A 109 -21.97 -8.73 13.64
CA ALA A 109 -22.03 -7.84 14.77
C ALA A 109 -20.74 -8.01 15.57
N VAL A 110 -20.13 -6.88 15.94
CA VAL A 110 -19.01 -6.85 16.86
C VAL A 110 -19.43 -6.07 18.10
N HIS A 111 -19.46 -6.76 19.24
CA HIS A 111 -19.77 -6.13 20.53
C HIS A 111 -18.51 -6.05 21.39
N PRO A 112 -18.18 -4.89 21.96
CA PRO A 112 -17.06 -4.79 22.90
C PRO A 112 -17.34 -5.64 24.14
N LEU A 113 -16.28 -6.24 24.68
CA LEU A 113 -16.28 -6.95 25.95
C LEU A 113 -15.86 -5.98 27.04
N GLY A 114 -16.85 -5.29 27.63
CA GLY A 114 -16.64 -4.37 28.75
C GLY A 114 -16.49 -5.11 30.09
N GLY A 115 -15.79 -4.48 31.04
CA GLY A 115 -15.66 -4.96 32.42
C GLY A 115 -14.50 -5.90 32.69
N ILE A 116 -13.67 -6.22 31.69
CA ILE A 116 -12.53 -7.13 31.85
C ILE A 116 -11.39 -6.43 32.61
N ARG A 117 -10.96 -6.98 33.75
CA ARG A 117 -10.03 -6.34 34.72
C ARG A 117 -8.71 -5.83 34.10
N HIS A 118 -8.22 -6.46 33.03
CA HIS A 118 -6.89 -6.17 32.47
C HIS A 118 -6.78 -6.12 30.94
N ARG A 119 -7.81 -6.48 30.16
CA ARG A 119 -7.72 -6.51 28.68
C ARG A 119 -9.03 -6.18 27.99
N ARG A 120 -9.02 -5.21 27.08
CA ARG A 120 -10.16 -4.91 26.20
C ARG A 120 -10.27 -5.98 25.12
N GLY A 121 -11.49 -6.30 24.70
CA GLY A 121 -11.73 -7.33 23.70
C GLY A 121 -13.07 -7.16 23.00
N ALA A 122 -13.39 -8.06 22.09
CA ALA A 122 -14.61 -8.02 21.33
C ALA A 122 -15.19 -9.42 21.06
N LEU A 123 -16.51 -9.52 21.10
CA LEU A 123 -17.26 -10.68 20.61
C LEU A 123 -17.72 -10.40 19.19
N LEU A 124 -17.22 -11.19 18.24
CA LEU A 124 -17.68 -11.24 16.86
C LEU A 124 -18.76 -12.31 16.72
N LEU A 125 -19.87 -11.98 16.07
CA LEU A 125 -20.93 -12.92 15.69
C LEU A 125 -21.30 -12.69 14.23
N GLY A 126 -21.39 -13.75 13.43
CA GLY A 126 -21.69 -13.68 12.00
C GLY A 126 -22.92 -14.50 11.59
N TRP A 127 -23.67 -14.00 10.61
CA TRP A 127 -24.89 -14.59 10.07
C TRP A 127 -24.83 -14.70 8.55
N ALA A 128 -25.82 -15.39 8.00
CA ALA A 128 -26.14 -15.37 6.57
C ALA A 128 -26.31 -13.93 6.04
N PRO A 129 -26.05 -13.69 4.75
CA PRO A 129 -26.41 -12.43 4.10
C PRO A 129 -27.95 -12.26 4.04
N GLY A 130 -28.41 -11.03 3.73
CA GLY A 130 -29.84 -10.72 3.58
C GLY A 130 -30.58 -10.39 4.88
N ARG A 131 -29.86 -9.99 5.94
CA ARG A 131 -30.49 -9.51 7.18
C ARG A 131 -30.91 -8.05 7.06
N SER A 132 -31.83 -7.63 7.93
CA SER A 132 -32.26 -6.23 8.03
C SER A 132 -31.08 -5.30 8.34
N PRO A 133 -31.02 -4.08 7.75
CA PRO A 133 -30.02 -3.07 8.07
C PRO A 133 -30.02 -2.63 9.54
N ARG A 134 -31.12 -2.87 10.28
CA ARG A 134 -31.26 -2.48 11.68
C ARG A 134 -31.53 -3.70 12.55
N LEU A 135 -30.72 -3.88 13.60
CA LEU A 135 -30.98 -4.85 14.65
C LEU A 135 -32.16 -4.43 15.53
N SER A 136 -33.08 -5.37 15.78
CA SER A 136 -34.16 -5.19 16.75
C SER A 136 -33.63 -5.02 18.18
N ARG A 137 -34.46 -4.46 19.07
CA ARG A 137 -34.11 -4.30 20.50
C ARG A 137 -33.80 -5.65 21.16
N ARG A 138 -34.52 -6.71 20.77
CA ARG A 138 -34.32 -8.07 21.27
C ARG A 138 -32.98 -8.66 20.82
N GLU A 139 -32.61 -8.49 19.55
CA GLU A 139 -31.32 -8.96 19.02
C GLU A 139 -30.14 -8.25 19.67
N ARG A 140 -30.20 -6.91 19.78
CA ARG A 140 -29.18 -6.14 20.51
C ARG A 140 -29.05 -6.60 21.96
N GLY A 141 -30.18 -6.84 22.63
CA GLY A 141 -30.20 -7.39 23.99
C GLY A 141 -29.53 -8.77 24.10
N ASN A 142 -29.80 -9.68 23.14
CA ASN A 142 -29.21 -11.02 23.12
C ASN A 142 -27.70 -10.99 22.85
N ILE A 143 -27.23 -10.12 21.95
CA ILE A 143 -25.81 -9.92 21.66
C ILE A 143 -25.10 -9.37 22.91
N ALA A 144 -25.63 -8.29 23.51
CA ALA A 144 -25.04 -7.68 24.70
C ALA A 144 -25.06 -8.61 25.92
N PHE A 145 -26.09 -9.45 26.07
CA PHE A 145 -26.12 -10.48 27.10
C PHE A 145 -25.01 -11.52 26.90
N SER A 146 -24.82 -11.96 25.66
CA SER A 146 -23.81 -12.98 25.31
C SER A 146 -22.39 -12.43 25.50
N ALA A 147 -22.14 -11.19 25.08
CA ALA A 147 -20.88 -10.48 25.34
C ALA A 147 -20.56 -10.41 26.85
N ARG A 148 -21.55 -10.03 27.69
CA ARG A 148 -21.38 -10.01 29.16
C ARG A 148 -21.11 -11.37 29.79
N ARG A 149 -21.56 -12.46 29.17
CA ARG A 149 -21.28 -13.83 29.65
C ARG A 149 -19.86 -14.25 29.27
N VAL A 150 -19.41 -13.93 28.06
CA VAL A 150 -18.03 -14.17 27.61
C VAL A 150 -17.03 -13.35 28.44
N ALA A 151 -17.31 -12.06 28.67
CA ALA A 151 -16.47 -11.20 29.51
C ALA A 151 -16.28 -11.75 30.93
N ARG A 152 -17.37 -12.19 31.60
CA ARG A 152 -17.31 -12.80 32.94
C ARG A 152 -16.43 -14.04 33.00
N VAL A 153 -16.40 -14.84 31.94
CA VAL A 153 -15.53 -16.02 31.87
C VAL A 153 -14.08 -15.62 31.70
N LEU A 154 -13.79 -14.57 30.92
CA LEU A 154 -12.43 -14.04 30.78
C LEU A 154 -11.93 -13.40 32.09
N ASP A 155 -12.80 -12.72 32.83
CA ASP A 155 -12.49 -12.12 34.14
C ASP A 155 -12.25 -13.11 35.26
N ALA A 156 -12.86 -14.29 35.18
CA ALA A 156 -12.69 -15.35 36.17
C ALA A 156 -11.32 -16.06 36.03
N GLN A 157 -10.57 -15.81 34.95
CA GLN A 157 -9.24 -16.40 34.75
C GLN A 157 -8.18 -15.66 35.59
N THR A 158 -7.27 -16.42 36.20
CA THR A 158 -6.18 -15.90 37.02
C THR A 158 -5.04 -15.29 36.21
N LEU A 159 -4.88 -15.70 34.94
CA LEU A 159 -3.87 -15.18 34.01
C LEU A 159 -4.54 -14.49 32.83
N PRO A 160 -3.96 -13.39 32.33
CA PRO A 160 -4.55 -12.66 31.22
C PRO A 160 -4.41 -13.44 29.89
N PRO A 161 -5.48 -13.54 29.07
CA PRO A 161 -5.53 -14.44 27.91
C PRO A 161 -4.60 -14.00 26.77
N VAL A 162 -3.50 -14.73 26.56
CA VAL A 162 -2.49 -14.44 25.52
C VAL A 162 -3.05 -14.69 24.12
N VAL A 163 -2.69 -13.82 23.16
CA VAL A 163 -3.04 -14.00 21.74
C VAL A 163 -2.23 -15.18 21.19
N PRO A 164 -2.87 -16.32 20.83
CA PRO A 164 -2.14 -17.47 20.32
C PRO A 164 -1.69 -17.27 18.87
N ASP A 165 -0.78 -18.12 18.37
CA ASP A 165 -0.41 -18.14 16.94
C ASP A 165 -1.51 -18.76 16.07
N ARG A 166 -2.34 -19.62 16.66
CA ARG A 166 -3.53 -20.21 16.05
C ARG A 166 -4.70 -20.15 17.03
N PRO A 167 -5.89 -19.65 16.64
CA PRO A 167 -7.03 -19.57 17.54
C PRO A 167 -7.46 -20.95 18.00
N ARG A 168 -8.01 -21.03 19.21
CA ARG A 168 -8.68 -22.24 19.67
C ARG A 168 -9.99 -22.44 18.90
N PHE A 169 -10.19 -23.62 18.34
CA PHE A 169 -11.45 -23.98 17.72
C PHE A 169 -12.44 -24.60 18.72
N VAL A 170 -13.69 -24.13 18.68
CA VAL A 170 -14.78 -24.56 19.53
C VAL A 170 -15.85 -25.22 18.66
N ARG A 171 -16.19 -26.47 18.97
CA ARG A 171 -17.24 -27.19 18.25
C ARG A 171 -18.62 -26.66 18.66
N PRO A 172 -19.51 -26.36 17.71
CA PRO A 172 -20.92 -26.17 18.02
C PRO A 172 -21.47 -27.50 18.54
N HIS A 173 -21.83 -27.58 19.82
CA HIS A 173 -22.34 -28.83 20.41
C HIS A 173 -23.71 -29.19 19.79
N ARG A 174 -23.85 -30.41 19.24
CA ARG A 174 -25.11 -31.02 18.75
C ARG A 174 -25.20 -32.49 19.19
N ASP A 175 -26.43 -32.99 19.34
CA ASP A 175 -26.72 -34.37 19.69
C ASP A 175 -26.20 -35.33 18.61
N THR A 176 -25.33 -36.26 19.01
CA THR A 176 -24.77 -37.24 18.06
C THR A 176 -25.80 -38.36 17.86
N PRO A 177 -26.17 -38.75 16.64
CA PRO A 177 -27.04 -39.90 16.43
C PRO A 177 -26.39 -41.20 16.95
N ALA A 178 -27.22 -42.17 17.34
CA ALA A 178 -26.77 -43.42 17.97
C ALA A 178 -25.73 -44.19 17.12
N PRO A 179 -24.70 -44.81 17.73
CA PRO A 179 -23.54 -45.39 17.03
C PRO A 179 -23.88 -46.54 16.05
N GLN A 180 -25.01 -47.24 16.24
CA GLN A 180 -25.47 -48.28 15.30
C GLN A 180 -25.94 -47.70 13.96
N SER A 181 -26.54 -46.50 13.96
CA SER A 181 -27.03 -45.83 12.73
C SER A 181 -25.88 -45.35 11.85
N GLY A 182 -24.75 -44.95 12.45
CA GLY A 182 -23.57 -44.47 11.71
C GLY A 182 -22.86 -45.57 10.92
N ARG A 183 -22.78 -46.80 11.47
CA ARG A 183 -22.16 -47.93 10.78
C ARG A 183 -22.99 -48.41 9.59
N ALA A 184 -24.32 -48.50 9.75
CA ALA A 184 -25.22 -48.86 8.66
C ALA A 184 -25.21 -47.82 7.52
N ALA A 185 -25.08 -46.53 7.85
CA ALA A 185 -24.93 -45.45 6.86
C ALA A 185 -23.59 -45.54 6.09
N ALA A 186 -22.49 -45.82 6.79
CA ALA A 186 -21.19 -46.03 6.15
C ALA A 186 -21.20 -47.24 5.20
N GLU A 187 -21.78 -48.37 5.63
CA GLU A 187 -21.93 -49.58 4.79
C GLU A 187 -22.87 -49.37 3.60
N MET A 188 -23.83 -48.44 3.68
CA MET A 188 -24.67 -48.04 2.55
C MET A 188 -23.87 -47.22 1.53
N VAL A 189 -23.11 -46.23 2.00
CA VAL A 189 -22.29 -45.35 1.13
C VAL A 189 -21.16 -46.12 0.45
N GLU A 190 -20.60 -47.13 1.11
CA GLU A 190 -19.57 -48.01 0.55
C GLU A 190 -20.06 -48.79 -0.70
N ARG A 191 -21.36 -49.05 -0.78
CA ARG A 191 -21.99 -49.77 -1.90
C ARG A 191 -22.35 -48.87 -3.08
N LEU A 192 -22.23 -47.55 -2.95
CA LEU A 192 -22.55 -46.61 -4.03
C LEU A 192 -21.45 -46.60 -5.10
N PRO A 193 -21.79 -46.55 -6.40
CA PRO A 193 -20.82 -46.49 -7.49
C PRO A 193 -20.20 -45.09 -7.67
N LEU A 194 -20.29 -44.23 -6.66
CA LEU A 194 -19.81 -42.85 -6.66
C LEU A 194 -18.76 -42.69 -5.56
N GLY A 195 -17.71 -41.92 -5.84
CA GLY A 195 -16.74 -41.58 -4.81
C GLY A 195 -17.35 -40.62 -3.81
N THR A 196 -17.30 -40.94 -2.53
CA THR A 196 -17.74 -40.05 -1.45
C THR A 196 -16.62 -39.84 -0.46
N LEU A 197 -16.43 -38.58 -0.08
CA LEU A 197 -15.44 -38.15 0.89
C LEU A 197 -16.08 -37.13 1.83
N ALA A 198 -15.86 -37.26 3.14
CA ALA A 198 -16.33 -36.29 4.12
C ALA A 198 -15.14 -35.58 4.76
N LEU A 199 -15.24 -34.26 4.88
CA LEU A 199 -14.31 -33.40 5.59
C LEU A 199 -14.94 -32.99 6.92
N ASP A 200 -14.16 -33.06 7.99
CA ASP A 200 -14.54 -32.46 9.26
C ASP A 200 -14.48 -30.92 9.20
N LEU A 201 -14.90 -30.26 10.29
CA LEU A 201 -14.83 -28.80 10.41
C LEU A 201 -13.40 -28.24 10.40
N GLY A 202 -12.37 -29.09 10.52
CA GLY A 202 -10.96 -28.75 10.34
C GLY A 202 -10.47 -28.89 8.89
N GLY A 203 -11.34 -29.32 7.97
CA GLY A 203 -11.00 -29.60 6.58
C GLY A 203 -10.21 -30.90 6.38
N CYS A 204 -10.12 -31.75 7.40
CA CYS A 204 -9.44 -33.04 7.32
C CYS A 204 -10.41 -34.14 6.88
N VAL A 205 -9.93 -35.09 6.09
CA VAL A 205 -10.75 -36.22 5.62
C VAL A 205 -11.12 -37.11 6.81
N ALA A 206 -12.40 -37.08 7.17
CA ALA A 206 -12.98 -37.88 8.25
C ALA A 206 -13.53 -39.22 7.75
N TYR A 207 -13.93 -39.29 6.49
CA TYR A 207 -14.43 -40.50 5.85
C TYR A 207 -14.10 -40.48 4.35
N VAL A 208 -13.82 -41.66 3.79
CA VAL A 208 -13.63 -41.86 2.35
C VAL A 208 -14.04 -43.30 2.01
N ASN A 209 -14.86 -43.49 0.99
CA ASN A 209 -15.24 -44.83 0.51
C ASN A 209 -14.23 -45.37 -0.52
N ALA A 210 -14.28 -46.67 -0.82
CA ALA A 210 -13.39 -47.31 -1.78
C ALA A 210 -13.45 -46.66 -3.17
N ALA A 211 -14.65 -46.31 -3.65
CA ALA A 211 -14.83 -45.65 -4.95
C ALA A 211 -14.11 -44.29 -5.01
N ALA A 212 -14.11 -43.51 -3.93
CA ALA A 212 -13.36 -42.25 -3.85
C ALA A 212 -11.86 -42.50 -3.82
N ALA A 213 -11.39 -43.48 -3.03
CA ALA A 213 -9.97 -43.84 -2.98
C ALA A 213 -9.44 -44.24 -4.37
N ASP A 214 -10.22 -45.00 -5.14
CA ASP A 214 -9.89 -45.42 -6.50
C ASP A 214 -9.89 -44.25 -7.50
N LEU A 215 -10.91 -43.38 -7.45
CA LEU A 215 -11.02 -42.21 -8.35
C LEU A 215 -9.91 -41.19 -8.09
N LEU A 216 -9.59 -40.93 -6.82
CA LEU A 216 -8.50 -40.07 -6.40
C LEU A 216 -7.13 -40.74 -6.59
N GLY A 217 -7.13 -42.07 -6.70
CA GLY A 217 -5.95 -42.93 -6.86
C GLY A 217 -4.94 -42.79 -5.73
N ARG A 218 -5.47 -42.73 -4.50
CA ARG A 218 -4.74 -42.75 -3.23
C ARG A 218 -5.52 -43.65 -2.27
N PRO A 219 -4.84 -44.57 -1.55
CA PRO A 219 -5.52 -45.48 -0.63
C PRO A 219 -6.07 -44.72 0.58
N ALA A 220 -7.17 -45.20 1.15
CA ALA A 220 -7.92 -44.52 2.20
C ALA A 220 -7.06 -44.18 3.44
N GLU A 221 -6.12 -45.04 3.82
CA GLU A 221 -5.25 -44.85 4.99
C GLU A 221 -4.29 -43.66 4.82
N ARG A 222 -4.03 -43.24 3.58
CA ARG A 222 -3.22 -42.06 3.27
C ARG A 222 -4.05 -40.78 3.20
N LEU A 223 -5.36 -40.88 3.03
CA LEU A 223 -6.27 -39.74 2.94
C LEU A 223 -6.83 -39.37 4.32
N LEU A 224 -7.23 -40.37 5.12
CA LEU A 224 -7.85 -40.17 6.43
C LEU A 224 -6.97 -39.33 7.37
N GLY A 225 -7.58 -38.33 8.01
CA GLY A 225 -6.91 -37.42 8.95
C GLY A 225 -6.00 -36.37 8.32
N THR A 226 -5.90 -36.32 6.99
CA THR A 226 -5.13 -35.31 6.24
C THR A 226 -6.05 -34.33 5.54
N GLN A 227 -5.55 -33.14 5.20
CA GLN A 227 -6.27 -32.23 4.32
C GLN A 227 -6.13 -32.70 2.85
N PRO A 228 -7.15 -32.55 1.99
CA PRO A 228 -7.12 -33.06 0.62
C PRO A 228 -5.87 -32.67 -0.17
N TRP A 229 -5.44 -31.42 -0.13
CA TRP A 229 -4.25 -30.92 -0.84
C TRP A 229 -2.93 -31.49 -0.29
N GLN A 230 -2.86 -31.89 0.99
CA GLN A 230 -1.66 -32.50 1.57
C GLN A 230 -1.40 -33.89 0.99
N SER A 231 -2.47 -34.67 0.75
CA SER A 231 -2.38 -36.04 0.24
C SER A 231 -2.58 -36.14 -1.27
N LEU A 232 -3.21 -35.12 -1.86
CA LEU A 232 -3.49 -34.94 -3.28
C LEU A 232 -2.94 -33.58 -3.71
N THR A 233 -1.63 -33.49 -3.94
CA THR A 233 -0.96 -32.24 -4.30
C THR A 233 -1.46 -31.60 -5.60
N TRP A 234 -2.13 -32.37 -6.46
CA TRP A 234 -2.78 -31.88 -7.67
C TRP A 234 -4.13 -31.19 -7.41
N LEU A 235 -4.64 -31.23 -6.17
CA LEU A 235 -5.77 -30.42 -5.70
C LEU A 235 -5.32 -29.12 -5.01
N ASP A 236 -4.00 -28.88 -4.88
CA ASP A 236 -3.45 -27.62 -4.37
C ASP A 236 -3.49 -26.53 -5.47
N ASP A 237 -4.71 -26.28 -5.95
CA ASP A 237 -5.04 -25.30 -6.98
C ASP A 237 -5.99 -24.26 -6.38
N ILE A 238 -5.79 -23.00 -6.77
CA ILE A 238 -6.65 -21.87 -6.44
C ILE A 238 -8.12 -22.19 -6.73
N ALA A 239 -8.43 -22.89 -7.84
CA ALA A 239 -9.80 -23.23 -8.21
C ALA A 239 -10.50 -24.16 -7.20
N TYR A 240 -9.81 -25.18 -6.68
CA TYR A 240 -10.36 -26.07 -5.65
C TYR A 240 -10.51 -25.34 -4.31
N MET A 241 -9.49 -24.58 -3.93
CA MET A 241 -9.52 -23.81 -2.70
C MET A 241 -10.66 -22.79 -2.69
N ASP A 242 -10.89 -22.10 -3.81
CA ASP A 242 -11.98 -21.14 -3.97
C ASP A 242 -13.36 -21.82 -4.01
N ALA A 243 -13.49 -22.98 -4.66
CA ALA A 243 -14.74 -23.74 -4.65
C ALA A 243 -15.08 -24.27 -3.25
N TYR A 244 -14.10 -24.80 -2.51
CA TYR A 244 -14.24 -25.24 -1.13
C TYR A 244 -14.65 -24.09 -0.21
N ARG A 245 -13.95 -22.97 -0.31
CA ARG A 245 -14.25 -21.71 0.38
C ARG A 245 -15.66 -21.18 0.08
N THR A 246 -16.05 -21.20 -1.19
CA THR A 246 -17.38 -20.79 -1.63
C THR A 246 -18.45 -21.70 -1.03
N ALA A 247 -18.28 -23.03 -1.09
CA ALA A 247 -19.20 -23.99 -0.50
C ALA A 247 -19.37 -23.78 1.01
N MET A 248 -18.27 -23.46 1.73
CA MET A 248 -18.31 -23.16 3.16
C MET A 248 -19.18 -21.95 3.50
N SER A 249 -19.08 -20.91 2.68
CA SER A 249 -19.70 -19.62 2.97
C SER A 249 -21.16 -19.53 2.53
N SER A 250 -21.47 -19.98 1.30
CA SER A 250 -22.81 -19.93 0.73
C SER A 250 -23.69 -21.03 1.31
N ARG A 251 -23.10 -22.19 1.65
CA ARG A 251 -23.81 -23.46 1.91
C ARG A 251 -24.68 -23.94 0.76
N GLU A 252 -24.46 -23.40 -0.42
CA GLU A 252 -25.04 -23.92 -1.65
C GLU A 252 -24.15 -25.05 -2.18
N PRO A 253 -24.72 -26.06 -2.86
CA PRO A 253 -23.94 -27.06 -3.56
C PRO A 253 -23.00 -26.40 -4.59
N VAL A 254 -21.69 -26.59 -4.43
CA VAL A 254 -20.69 -26.08 -5.39
C VAL A 254 -20.13 -27.25 -6.18
N ALA A 255 -20.09 -27.13 -7.50
CA ALA A 255 -19.49 -28.12 -8.39
C ALA A 255 -18.23 -27.56 -9.05
N LEU A 256 -17.18 -28.38 -9.16
CA LEU A 256 -15.99 -28.06 -9.93
C LEU A 256 -15.44 -29.30 -10.65
N THR A 257 -14.79 -29.09 -11.79
CA THR A 257 -14.08 -30.15 -12.51
C THR A 257 -12.59 -29.98 -12.30
N VAL A 258 -11.91 -31.05 -11.88
CA VAL A 258 -10.46 -31.10 -11.63
C VAL A 258 -9.80 -32.13 -12.53
N VAL A 259 -8.49 -31.96 -12.78
CA VAL A 259 -7.71 -32.88 -13.60
C VAL A 259 -6.71 -33.63 -12.71
N ARG A 260 -6.95 -34.92 -12.50
CA ARG A 260 -6.02 -35.83 -11.82
C ARG A 260 -4.94 -36.30 -12.81
N PRO A 261 -3.64 -36.15 -12.50
CA PRO A 261 -2.57 -36.71 -13.33
C PRO A 261 -2.61 -38.25 -13.46
N PRO A 262 -2.36 -38.82 -14.65
CA PRO A 262 -2.13 -38.14 -15.93
C PRO A 262 -3.46 -37.89 -16.67
N GLY A 263 -4.00 -36.66 -16.58
CA GLY A 263 -5.08 -36.17 -17.45
C GLY A 263 -6.52 -36.66 -17.19
N ARG A 264 -6.80 -37.39 -16.10
CA ARG A 264 -8.15 -37.88 -15.79
C ARG A 264 -9.01 -36.78 -15.18
N ARG A 265 -10.07 -36.36 -15.87
CA ARG A 265 -11.02 -35.36 -15.36
C ARG A 265 -12.01 -35.97 -14.38
N LEU A 266 -12.22 -35.29 -13.25
CA LEU A 266 -13.17 -35.66 -12.20
C LEU A 266 -14.07 -34.47 -11.89
N ASP A 267 -15.36 -34.72 -11.67
CA ASP A 267 -16.31 -33.73 -11.18
C ASP A 267 -16.48 -33.92 -9.66
N LEU A 268 -16.21 -32.86 -8.91
CA LEU A 268 -16.39 -32.76 -7.47
C LEU A 268 -17.62 -31.90 -7.18
N ARG A 269 -18.53 -32.39 -6.34
CA ARG A 269 -19.64 -31.61 -5.78
C ARG A 269 -19.52 -31.53 -4.28
N LEU A 270 -19.42 -30.31 -3.76
CA LEU A 270 -19.25 -30.01 -2.36
C LEU A 270 -20.60 -29.60 -1.77
N HIS A 271 -21.02 -30.31 -0.73
CA HIS A 271 -22.21 -30.04 0.04
C HIS A 271 -21.78 -29.73 1.47
N THR A 272 -22.11 -28.53 1.94
CA THR A 272 -21.65 -28.05 3.25
C THR A 272 -22.81 -27.74 4.16
N ASP A 273 -22.70 -28.17 5.40
CA ASP A 273 -23.60 -27.80 6.48
C ASP A 273 -22.82 -27.36 7.75
N ASP A 274 -23.50 -27.38 8.90
CA ASP A 274 -22.92 -27.00 10.19
C ASP A 274 -21.95 -28.06 10.75
N ASP A 275 -21.94 -29.28 10.19
CA ASP A 275 -21.29 -30.46 10.74
C ASP A 275 -20.07 -30.91 9.90
N GLY A 276 -19.99 -30.49 8.63
CA GLY A 276 -18.80 -30.68 7.80
C GLY A 276 -19.03 -30.44 6.32
N THR A 277 -18.15 -31.00 5.48
CA THR A 277 -18.28 -30.96 4.02
C THR A 277 -18.38 -32.38 3.47
N SER A 278 -19.45 -32.69 2.77
CA SER A 278 -19.54 -33.90 1.97
C SER A 278 -19.13 -33.59 0.53
N VAL A 279 -18.22 -34.38 -0.01
CA VAL A 279 -17.68 -34.26 -1.36
C VAL A 279 -18.08 -35.50 -2.15
N LEU A 280 -18.87 -35.30 -3.20
CA LEU A 280 -19.19 -36.33 -4.18
C LEU A 280 -18.21 -36.23 -5.36
N ILE A 281 -17.61 -37.35 -5.75
CA ILE A 281 -16.58 -37.45 -6.76
C ILE A 281 -17.07 -38.41 -7.85
N SER A 282 -17.04 -37.95 -9.09
CA SER A 282 -17.44 -38.74 -10.24
C SER A 282 -16.48 -38.53 -11.41
N PRO A 283 -16.30 -39.53 -12.31
CA PRO A 283 -15.59 -39.31 -13.57
C PRO A 283 -16.32 -38.25 -14.40
N HIS A 284 -15.57 -37.31 -14.99
CA HIS A 284 -16.14 -36.37 -15.94
C HIS A 284 -16.44 -37.12 -17.26
N LEU A 285 -17.72 -37.37 -17.54
CA LEU A 285 -18.14 -38.00 -18.79
C LEU A 285 -18.12 -36.94 -19.90
N ALA A 286 -17.10 -37.00 -20.76
CA ALA A 286 -17.17 -36.33 -22.05
C ALA A 286 -18.37 -36.94 -22.82
N SER A 287 -19.38 -36.12 -23.11
CA SER A 287 -20.60 -36.51 -23.82
C SER A 287 -20.27 -37.33 -25.08
N ARG A 288 -20.55 -38.63 -25.03
CA ARG A 288 -20.59 -39.49 -26.23
C ARG A 288 -22.00 -39.38 -26.83
N PRO A 289 -22.16 -39.04 -28.13
CA PRO A 289 -23.45 -39.16 -28.78
C PRO A 289 -23.70 -40.65 -29.07
N LEU A 290 -24.65 -41.27 -28.38
CA LEU A 290 -25.16 -42.60 -28.68
C LEU A 290 -26.68 -42.56 -28.66
N GLY A 291 -27.26 -42.91 -29.81
CA GLY A 291 -28.67 -42.75 -30.12
C GLY A 291 -29.62 -43.75 -29.45
N ALA A 292 -30.91 -43.41 -29.59
CA ALA A 292 -32.11 -44.25 -29.54
C ALA A 292 -32.49 -44.95 -28.22
N ARG A 293 -33.30 -44.23 -27.40
CA ARG A 293 -34.64 -44.54 -26.78
C ARG A 293 -34.96 -45.96 -26.22
N PRO A 294 -36.02 -46.13 -25.39
CA PRO A 294 -36.89 -45.17 -24.69
C PRO A 294 -37.11 -45.45 -23.17
N THR A 295 -37.46 -44.41 -22.42
CA THR A 295 -38.14 -44.49 -21.12
C THR A 295 -39.65 -44.70 -21.31
N PRO A 296 -40.34 -45.52 -20.49
CA PRO A 296 -41.79 -45.47 -20.37
C PRO A 296 -42.22 -44.34 -19.42
N ASP A 297 -43.18 -43.57 -19.93
CA ASP A 297 -44.01 -42.56 -19.27
C ASP A 297 -44.66 -43.02 -17.97
N LEU A 298 -44.91 -42.06 -17.08
CA LEU A 298 -46.19 -41.93 -16.38
C LEU A 298 -46.44 -40.46 -15.99
N GLY A 299 -47.39 -39.82 -16.68
CA GLY A 299 -48.42 -39.04 -15.99
C GLY A 299 -48.26 -37.53 -15.91
N SER A 300 -48.54 -36.87 -17.04
CA SER A 300 -48.86 -35.45 -17.22
C SER A 300 -49.97 -34.89 -16.32
N VAL A 301 -49.85 -33.60 -15.94
CA VAL A 301 -50.92 -32.61 -16.12
C VAL A 301 -50.32 -31.24 -16.56
N SER A 302 -50.72 -30.83 -17.76
CA SER A 302 -50.55 -29.54 -18.47
C SER A 302 -51.22 -28.35 -17.76
N GLY A 303 -50.93 -27.06 -17.99
CA GLY A 303 -50.14 -26.28 -18.97
C GLY A 303 -50.07 -24.81 -18.45
N ALA A 304 -49.62 -23.76 -19.12
CA ALA A 304 -49.04 -23.48 -20.43
C ALA A 304 -48.29 -22.13 -20.32
N GLY A 305 -47.25 -21.91 -21.12
CA GLY A 305 -46.58 -20.60 -21.24
C GLY A 305 -45.16 -20.71 -21.82
N SER A 306 -45.00 -20.30 -23.07
CA SER A 306 -43.78 -20.31 -23.88
C SER A 306 -42.66 -19.39 -23.37
N ALA A 307 -41.42 -19.90 -23.28
CA ALA A 307 -40.16 -19.22 -23.65
C ALA A 307 -38.95 -20.14 -23.36
N ASP A 308 -38.01 -20.19 -24.30
CA ASP A 308 -36.57 -20.46 -24.17
C ASP A 308 -36.07 -21.42 -23.07
N THR A 309 -35.52 -22.55 -23.50
CA THR A 309 -34.66 -23.37 -22.62
C THR A 309 -33.47 -23.94 -23.38
N GLN A 310 -32.55 -23.06 -23.75
CA GLN A 310 -31.12 -23.35 -23.87
C GLN A 310 -30.35 -22.39 -22.97
N ASN A 311 -30.44 -22.60 -21.66
CA ASN A 311 -29.52 -21.95 -20.72
C ASN A 311 -29.47 -22.75 -19.41
N ALA A 312 -28.44 -23.59 -19.28
CA ALA A 312 -28.02 -24.17 -18.01
C ALA A 312 -26.50 -24.44 -18.04
N LEU A 313 -25.73 -23.38 -18.28
CA LEU A 313 -24.35 -23.25 -17.79
C LEU A 313 -24.41 -22.29 -16.59
N THR A 314 -24.89 -22.80 -15.46
CA THR A 314 -25.02 -22.04 -14.22
C THR A 314 -23.66 -21.86 -13.54
N GLY A 315 -23.15 -20.62 -13.59
CA GLY A 315 -22.70 -19.94 -12.37
C GLY A 315 -21.22 -19.95 -12.01
N THR A 316 -20.35 -19.32 -12.81
CA THR A 316 -19.24 -18.56 -12.20
C THR A 316 -19.82 -17.26 -11.62
N PRO A 317 -19.77 -16.99 -10.30
CA PRO A 317 -20.51 -15.87 -9.74
C PRO A 317 -19.87 -14.52 -10.11
N SER A 318 -20.71 -13.55 -10.49
CA SER A 318 -20.36 -12.13 -10.71
C SER A 318 -19.66 -11.43 -9.53
N HIS A 319 -19.57 -12.08 -8.35
CA HIS A 319 -19.10 -11.46 -7.12
C HIS A 319 -17.58 -11.40 -6.96
N SER A 320 -16.81 -12.38 -7.48
CA SER A 320 -15.33 -12.33 -7.46
C SER A 320 -14.76 -11.13 -8.25
N ARG A 321 -15.52 -10.68 -9.26
CA ARG A 321 -15.21 -9.53 -10.12
C ARG A 321 -15.18 -8.21 -9.36
N ILE A 322 -16.16 -7.99 -8.48
CA ILE A 322 -16.27 -6.75 -7.69
C ILE A 322 -15.15 -6.70 -6.64
N HIS A 323 -14.80 -7.84 -6.04
CA HIS A 323 -13.70 -7.92 -5.07
C HIS A 323 -12.35 -7.53 -5.66
N LEU A 324 -11.99 -8.06 -6.84
CA LEU A 324 -10.75 -7.71 -7.52
C LEU A 324 -10.70 -6.21 -7.85
N LEU A 325 -11.81 -5.66 -8.37
CA LEU A 325 -11.93 -4.24 -8.68
C LEU A 325 -11.81 -3.35 -7.43
N MET A 326 -12.45 -3.73 -6.31
CA MET A 326 -12.36 -2.96 -5.07
C MET A 326 -10.97 -3.02 -4.44
N ALA A 327 -10.33 -4.20 -4.43
CA ALA A 327 -8.98 -4.36 -3.89
C ALA A 327 -7.96 -3.54 -4.68
N LEU A 328 -8.07 -3.55 -6.02
CA LEU A 328 -7.22 -2.75 -6.90
C LEU A 328 -7.51 -1.25 -6.76
N ALA A 329 -8.77 -0.83 -6.69
CA ALA A 329 -9.12 0.58 -6.45
C ALA A 329 -8.54 1.10 -5.12
N ALA A 330 -8.60 0.30 -4.06
CA ALA A 330 -8.02 0.66 -2.77
C ALA A 330 -6.48 0.78 -2.85
N ALA A 331 -5.80 -0.20 -3.46
CA ALA A 331 -4.35 -0.16 -3.60
C ALA A 331 -3.88 0.99 -4.51
N LEU A 332 -4.60 1.26 -5.59
CA LEU A 332 -4.34 2.37 -6.52
C LEU A 332 -4.63 3.74 -5.91
N THR A 333 -5.28 3.83 -4.74
CA THR A 333 -5.47 5.11 -4.04
C THR A 333 -4.21 5.54 -3.29
N ASP A 334 -3.40 4.58 -2.82
CA ASP A 334 -2.20 4.83 -2.02
C ASP A 334 -0.95 5.11 -2.88
N THR A 335 -1.04 5.07 -4.22
CA THR A 335 0.08 5.36 -5.14
C THR A 335 0.23 6.85 -5.42
N LEU A 336 1.46 7.36 -5.35
CA LEU A 336 1.80 8.77 -5.54
C LEU A 336 2.40 9.05 -6.92
N GLY A 337 3.37 8.24 -7.36
CA GLY A 337 4.09 8.43 -8.62
C GLY A 337 3.71 7.44 -9.73
N VAL A 338 4.14 7.72 -10.97
CA VAL A 338 3.81 6.88 -12.13
C VAL A 338 4.40 5.47 -12.00
N GLN A 339 5.62 5.35 -11.48
CA GLN A 339 6.25 4.04 -11.27
C GLN A 339 5.53 3.21 -10.21
N ASP A 340 5.01 3.82 -9.14
CA ASP A 340 4.21 3.10 -8.14
C ASP A 340 2.97 2.44 -8.78
N VAL A 341 2.34 3.13 -9.74
CA VAL A 341 1.20 2.59 -10.49
C VAL A 341 1.64 1.45 -11.39
N VAL A 342 2.76 1.59 -12.10
CA VAL A 342 3.32 0.54 -12.97
C VAL A 342 3.62 -0.72 -12.17
N ASP A 343 4.33 -0.58 -11.05
CA ASP A 343 4.73 -1.70 -10.19
C ASP A 343 3.51 -2.38 -9.59
N LEU A 344 2.54 -1.61 -9.09
CA LEU A 344 1.30 -2.16 -8.54
C LEU A 344 0.53 -2.97 -9.59
N VAL A 345 0.43 -2.47 -10.83
CA VAL A 345 -0.21 -3.18 -11.94
C VAL A 345 0.57 -4.47 -12.27
N ALA A 346 1.90 -4.40 -12.34
CA ALA A 346 2.74 -5.55 -12.62
C ALA A 346 2.65 -6.64 -11.54
N GLU A 347 2.57 -6.26 -10.27
CA GLU A 347 2.52 -7.20 -9.14
C GLU A 347 1.13 -7.80 -8.91
N ARG A 348 0.06 -7.03 -9.14
CA ARG A 348 -1.30 -7.44 -8.78
C ARG A 348 -2.16 -7.84 -9.97
N ILE A 349 -2.03 -7.16 -11.10
CA ILE A 349 -2.90 -7.40 -12.27
C ILE A 349 -2.31 -8.48 -13.16
N LEU A 350 -1.00 -8.47 -13.39
CA LEU A 350 -0.34 -9.46 -14.25
C LEU A 350 -0.64 -10.91 -13.81
N PRO A 351 -0.47 -11.29 -12.52
CA PRO A 351 -0.73 -12.65 -12.08
C PRO A 351 -2.23 -12.98 -12.02
N ALA A 352 -3.08 -12.00 -11.68
CA ALA A 352 -4.52 -12.21 -11.55
C ALA A 352 -5.20 -12.60 -12.88
N PHE A 353 -4.62 -12.18 -14.02
CA PHE A 353 -5.10 -12.51 -15.35
C PHE A 353 -4.25 -13.58 -16.06
N GLY A 354 -3.25 -14.17 -15.39
CA GLY A 354 -2.33 -15.13 -16.02
C GLY A 354 -1.52 -14.52 -17.18
N ALA A 355 -1.35 -13.20 -17.20
CA ALA A 355 -0.55 -12.53 -18.20
C ALA A 355 0.94 -12.76 -17.91
N HIS A 356 1.73 -12.85 -18.98
CA HIS A 356 3.17 -13.13 -18.93
C HIS A 356 4.01 -11.91 -19.25
N GLY A 357 3.39 -10.85 -19.78
CA GLY A 357 4.03 -9.55 -19.95
C GLY A 357 3.02 -8.41 -19.98
N MET A 358 3.48 -7.22 -19.66
CA MET A 358 2.73 -5.99 -19.83
C MET A 358 3.61 -4.87 -20.34
N ILE A 359 2.99 -3.92 -21.03
CA ILE A 359 3.56 -2.63 -21.38
C ILE A 359 2.53 -1.57 -21.04
N MET A 360 2.93 -0.56 -20.28
CA MET A 360 2.13 0.63 -20.06
C MET A 360 2.78 1.77 -20.84
N SER A 361 1.97 2.43 -21.66
CA SER A 361 2.46 3.44 -22.59
C SER A 361 1.53 4.63 -22.63
N THR A 362 2.08 5.75 -23.09
CA THR A 362 1.37 7.03 -23.25
C THR A 362 1.69 7.61 -24.63
N ALA A 363 0.99 8.66 -25.02
CA ALA A 363 1.28 9.37 -26.27
C ALA A 363 1.87 10.75 -25.95
N ASP A 364 2.95 11.10 -26.60
CA ASP A 364 3.55 12.44 -26.58
C ASP A 364 4.00 12.82 -28.00
N ALA A 365 3.61 14.02 -28.45
CA ALA A 365 3.90 14.54 -29.79
C ALA A 365 3.67 13.54 -30.95
N GLY A 366 2.63 12.70 -30.87
CA GLY A 366 2.30 11.69 -31.89
C GLY A 366 3.20 10.45 -31.88
N ARG A 367 3.96 10.25 -30.80
CA ARG A 367 4.79 9.06 -30.56
C ARG A 367 4.39 8.36 -29.28
N ILE A 368 4.50 7.04 -29.28
CA ILE A 368 4.29 6.19 -28.12
C ILE A 368 5.50 6.34 -27.21
N GLN A 369 5.26 6.62 -25.92
CA GLN A 369 6.26 6.62 -24.87
C GLN A 369 5.94 5.50 -23.88
N ILE A 370 6.86 4.57 -23.68
CA ILE A 370 6.72 3.48 -22.72
C ILE A 370 7.10 3.99 -21.33
N ILE A 371 6.13 3.97 -20.41
CA ILE A 371 6.32 4.43 -19.02
C ILE A 371 6.61 3.28 -18.06
N GLY A 372 6.39 2.04 -18.48
CA GLY A 372 6.67 0.86 -17.67
C GLY A 372 6.41 -0.45 -18.40
N HIS A 373 7.15 -1.50 -18.07
CA HIS A 373 6.98 -2.82 -18.68
C HIS A 373 7.38 -3.97 -17.74
N ARG A 374 6.84 -5.15 -17.99
CA ARG A 374 7.20 -6.41 -17.30
C ARG A 374 7.10 -7.57 -18.28
N GLY A 375 7.97 -8.58 -18.18
CA GLY A 375 7.88 -9.79 -19.00
C GLY A 375 8.22 -9.62 -20.49
N TYR A 376 8.90 -8.51 -20.82
CA TYR A 376 9.46 -8.19 -22.13
C TYR A 376 10.97 -7.95 -22.01
N ASP A 377 11.70 -8.36 -23.03
CA ASP A 377 13.14 -8.07 -23.15
C ASP A 377 13.35 -6.56 -23.39
N PRO A 378 14.30 -5.89 -22.69
CA PRO A 378 14.59 -4.47 -22.89
C PRO A 378 14.83 -4.08 -24.36
N ALA A 379 15.50 -4.92 -25.16
CA ALA A 379 15.77 -4.64 -26.57
C ALA A 379 14.49 -4.59 -27.42
N VAL A 380 13.44 -5.28 -26.99
CA VAL A 380 12.12 -5.23 -27.64
C VAL A 380 11.38 -3.95 -27.24
N ILE A 381 11.53 -3.50 -25.99
CA ILE A 381 10.93 -2.27 -25.48
C ILE A 381 11.51 -1.04 -26.18
N GLU A 382 12.83 -0.97 -26.34
CA GLU A 382 13.50 0.12 -27.07
C GLU A 382 13.00 0.28 -28.52
N GLN A 383 12.55 -0.82 -29.14
CA GLN A 383 12.00 -0.78 -30.50
C GLN A 383 10.56 -0.29 -30.53
N PHE A 384 9.77 -0.56 -29.49
CA PHE A 384 8.39 -0.06 -29.37
C PHE A 384 8.34 1.38 -28.89
N ASP A 385 9.31 1.81 -28.09
CA ASP A 385 9.40 3.17 -27.60
C ASP A 385 9.70 4.14 -28.76
N GLY A 386 8.98 5.26 -28.81
CA GLY A 386 9.10 6.25 -29.88
C GLY A 386 8.40 5.90 -31.21
N MET A 387 7.69 4.77 -31.30
CA MET A 387 6.88 4.42 -32.48
C MET A 387 5.76 5.46 -32.73
N PRO A 388 5.37 5.71 -33.99
CA PRO A 388 4.23 6.58 -34.30
C PRO A 388 2.93 6.07 -33.68
N THR A 389 2.07 6.97 -33.18
CA THR A 389 0.72 6.64 -32.69
C THR A 389 -0.29 6.34 -33.80
N ASP A 390 0.17 6.17 -35.03
CA ASP A 390 -0.67 5.88 -36.20
C ASP A 390 -1.47 4.58 -35.98
N ALA A 391 -2.79 4.71 -36.11
CA ALA A 391 -3.75 3.64 -35.91
C ALA A 391 -3.61 2.50 -36.92
N ASP A 392 -2.98 2.74 -38.08
CA ASP A 392 -2.77 1.71 -39.12
C ASP A 392 -1.47 0.92 -38.90
N LEU A 393 -0.55 1.43 -38.08
CA LEU A 393 0.77 0.83 -37.87
C LEU A 393 0.85 0.02 -36.58
N THR A 394 0.16 0.44 -35.52
CA THR A 394 0.23 -0.26 -34.22
C THR A 394 -1.15 -0.40 -33.57
N PRO A 395 -1.47 -1.56 -32.96
CA PRO A 395 -2.70 -1.71 -32.18
C PRO A 395 -2.78 -0.72 -31.02
N ALA A 396 -1.64 -0.43 -30.37
CA ALA A 396 -1.56 0.58 -29.32
C ALA A 396 -1.93 1.99 -29.83
N GLY A 397 -1.43 2.39 -31.01
CA GLY A 397 -1.81 3.64 -31.66
C GLY A 397 -3.30 3.73 -31.96
N ARG A 398 -3.92 2.63 -32.42
CA ARG A 398 -5.37 2.57 -32.62
C ARG A 398 -6.14 2.70 -31.31
N VAL A 399 -5.71 2.03 -30.24
CA VAL A 399 -6.33 2.15 -28.91
C VAL A 399 -6.22 3.58 -28.38
N LEU A 400 -5.04 4.21 -28.53
CA LEU A 400 -4.80 5.60 -28.15
C LEU A 400 -5.63 6.60 -28.97
N THR A 401 -5.94 6.29 -30.23
CA THR A 401 -6.72 7.17 -31.11
C THR A 401 -8.24 6.99 -30.92
N THR A 402 -8.69 5.74 -30.77
CA THR A 402 -10.12 5.40 -30.75
C THR A 402 -10.71 5.28 -29.35
N GLY A 403 -9.87 5.06 -28.33
CA GLY A 403 -10.32 4.76 -26.98
C GLY A 403 -11.05 3.41 -26.85
N ALA A 404 -10.92 2.52 -27.82
CA ALA A 404 -11.55 1.20 -27.82
C ALA A 404 -10.53 0.08 -27.54
N SER A 405 -10.88 -0.87 -26.68
CA SER A 405 -10.04 -2.04 -26.40
C SER A 405 -9.90 -2.95 -27.62
N ALA A 406 -8.71 -3.50 -27.83
CA ALA A 406 -8.44 -4.47 -28.88
C ALA A 406 -7.89 -5.77 -28.27
N PHE A 407 -8.34 -6.92 -28.79
CA PHE A 407 -7.98 -8.24 -28.29
C PHE A 407 -7.57 -9.13 -29.45
N PHE A 408 -6.44 -9.81 -29.32
CA PHE A 408 -5.90 -10.73 -30.32
C PHE A 408 -5.58 -12.05 -29.63
N ALA A 409 -6.33 -13.09 -29.96
CA ALA A 409 -6.22 -14.40 -29.32
C ALA A 409 -4.99 -15.19 -29.77
N ASP A 410 -4.43 -14.86 -30.94
CA ASP A 410 -3.22 -15.45 -31.48
C ASP A 410 -2.44 -14.49 -32.40
N ARG A 411 -1.21 -14.89 -32.79
CA ARG A 411 -0.33 -14.14 -33.71
C ARG A 411 -0.92 -13.92 -35.10
N GLY A 412 -1.69 -14.90 -35.58
CA GLY A 412 -2.31 -14.86 -36.89
C GLY A 412 -3.40 -13.80 -36.96
N GLU A 413 -4.20 -13.67 -35.91
CA GLU A 413 -5.21 -12.62 -35.77
C GLU A 413 -4.56 -11.23 -35.81
N LEU A 414 -3.51 -11.01 -35.01
CA LEU A 414 -2.78 -9.73 -35.01
C LEU A 414 -2.19 -9.41 -36.40
N SER A 415 -1.53 -10.39 -37.03
CA SER A 415 -0.87 -10.19 -38.33
C SER A 415 -1.84 -9.91 -39.48
N ARG A 416 -3.10 -10.38 -39.39
CA ARG A 416 -4.14 -10.09 -40.40
C ARG A 416 -4.56 -8.62 -40.36
N PHE A 417 -4.68 -8.04 -39.17
CA PHE A 417 -5.08 -6.64 -38.99
C PHE A 417 -3.88 -5.68 -39.13
N TYR A 418 -2.67 -6.12 -38.77
CA TYR A 418 -1.45 -5.31 -38.82
C TYR A 418 -0.31 -6.08 -39.50
N PRO A 419 -0.35 -6.27 -40.84
CA PRO A 419 0.65 -7.05 -41.57
C PRO A 419 2.04 -6.39 -41.61
N ARG A 420 2.11 -5.08 -41.31
CA ARG A 420 3.35 -4.30 -41.21
C ARG A 420 3.88 -4.19 -39.79
N ALA A 421 3.16 -4.73 -38.79
CA ALA A 421 3.62 -4.69 -37.41
C ALA A 421 4.87 -5.57 -37.24
N PRO A 422 5.91 -5.10 -36.54
CA PRO A 422 7.12 -5.88 -36.38
C PRO A 422 6.92 -7.12 -35.50
N GLN A 423 7.31 -8.32 -35.98
CA GLN A 423 7.21 -9.57 -35.22
C GLN A 423 8.43 -9.80 -34.33
N ILE A 424 8.59 -8.99 -33.29
CA ILE A 424 9.82 -8.92 -32.47
C ILE A 424 9.61 -9.54 -31.08
N THR A 425 8.50 -10.22 -30.85
CA THR A 425 8.14 -10.75 -29.52
C THR A 425 7.86 -12.26 -29.59
N ASP A 426 8.21 -12.96 -28.52
CA ASP A 426 7.89 -14.36 -28.26
C ASP A 426 6.43 -14.57 -27.78
N LYS A 427 5.65 -13.50 -27.65
CA LYS A 427 4.26 -13.56 -27.16
C LYS A 427 3.30 -14.05 -28.25
N HIS A 428 2.20 -14.68 -27.84
CA HIS A 428 1.23 -15.32 -28.72
C HIS A 428 -0.12 -14.63 -28.75
N ALA A 429 -0.55 -13.97 -27.68
CA ALA A 429 -1.84 -13.27 -27.59
C ALA A 429 -1.70 -11.94 -26.82
N TRP A 430 -2.60 -10.99 -27.09
CA TRP A 430 -2.54 -9.63 -26.54
C TRP A 430 -3.91 -9.02 -26.26
N ALA A 431 -4.01 -8.30 -25.13
CA ALA A 431 -5.09 -7.37 -24.85
C ALA A 431 -4.52 -5.95 -24.77
N PHE A 432 -5.05 -5.05 -25.59
CA PHE A 432 -4.74 -3.63 -25.58
C PHE A 432 -5.93 -2.88 -24.98
N LEU A 433 -5.68 -2.21 -23.85
CA LEU A 433 -6.69 -1.58 -23.03
C LEU A 433 -6.43 -0.06 -22.98
N PRO A 434 -7.40 0.77 -23.38
CA PRO A 434 -7.24 2.22 -23.31
C PRO A 434 -7.30 2.65 -21.85
N LEU A 435 -6.31 3.45 -21.44
CA LEU A 435 -6.35 4.14 -20.17
C LEU A 435 -7.08 5.46 -20.40
N LEU A 436 -8.37 5.48 -20.11
CA LEU A 436 -9.25 6.63 -20.34
C LEU A 436 -9.38 7.49 -19.08
N SER A 437 -9.05 8.78 -19.17
CA SER A 437 -9.41 9.78 -18.16
C SER A 437 -10.31 10.82 -18.79
N SER A 438 -11.43 11.17 -18.12
CA SER A 438 -12.41 12.15 -18.60
C SER A 438 -12.83 11.95 -20.07
N GLY A 439 -12.99 10.69 -20.50
CA GLY A 439 -13.40 10.32 -21.86
C GLY A 439 -12.29 10.34 -22.91
N HIS A 440 -11.06 10.71 -22.56
CA HIS A 440 -9.92 10.80 -23.49
C HIS A 440 -8.85 9.75 -23.15
N PRO A 441 -8.23 9.07 -24.14
CA PRO A 441 -7.12 8.17 -23.90
C PRO A 441 -5.87 8.93 -23.46
N ILE A 442 -5.42 8.69 -22.23
CA ILE A 442 -4.16 9.21 -21.70
C ILE A 442 -3.01 8.21 -21.84
N GLY A 443 -3.33 6.96 -22.16
CA GLY A 443 -2.37 5.88 -22.32
C GLY A 443 -3.01 4.57 -22.79
N CYS A 444 -2.17 3.54 -22.91
CA CYS A 444 -2.56 2.19 -23.26
C CYS A 444 -1.85 1.19 -22.34
N LEU A 445 -2.61 0.28 -21.74
CA LEU A 445 -2.11 -0.89 -21.05
C LEU A 445 -2.22 -2.09 -22.00
N LEU A 446 -1.08 -2.69 -22.30
CA LEU A 446 -0.95 -3.93 -23.03
C LEU A 446 -0.72 -5.06 -22.03
N LEU A 447 -1.51 -6.13 -22.14
CA LEU A 447 -1.26 -7.42 -21.49
C LEU A 447 -0.93 -8.46 -22.56
N ALA A 448 0.07 -9.30 -22.30
CA ALA A 448 0.59 -10.28 -23.26
C ALA A 448 0.72 -11.67 -22.64
N TYR A 449 0.53 -12.69 -23.48
CA TYR A 449 0.51 -14.10 -23.07
C TYR A 449 1.49 -14.91 -23.91
N ASN A 450 2.14 -15.90 -23.30
CA ASN A 450 3.09 -16.78 -23.98
C ASN A 450 2.40 -17.88 -24.83
N GLU A 451 1.11 -18.10 -24.62
CA GLU A 451 0.29 -19.08 -25.35
C GLU A 451 -0.93 -18.40 -25.99
N PRO A 452 -1.58 -19.01 -27.01
CA PRO A 452 -2.86 -18.52 -27.53
C PRO A 452 -3.90 -18.38 -26.41
N HIS A 453 -4.59 -17.25 -26.37
CA HIS A 453 -5.49 -16.90 -25.27
C HIS A 453 -6.84 -16.36 -25.78
N PRO A 454 -7.88 -17.21 -25.85
CA PRO A 454 -9.20 -16.77 -26.30
C PRO A 454 -9.89 -15.93 -25.22
N PHE A 455 -9.88 -14.60 -25.38
CA PHE A 455 -10.51 -13.67 -24.45
C PHE A 455 -12.04 -13.84 -24.38
N THR A 456 -12.54 -14.33 -23.26
CA THR A 456 -13.99 -14.52 -23.04
C THR A 456 -14.71 -13.19 -22.83
N ALA A 457 -16.03 -13.14 -23.06
CA ALA A 457 -16.82 -11.93 -22.80
C ALA A 457 -16.76 -11.49 -21.31
N GLY A 458 -16.69 -12.46 -20.39
CA GLY A 458 -16.57 -12.19 -18.96
C GLY A 458 -15.23 -11.58 -18.58
N GLU A 459 -14.13 -12.03 -19.20
CA GLU A 459 -12.79 -11.49 -19.00
C GLU A 459 -12.65 -10.08 -19.61
N ARG A 460 -13.16 -9.86 -20.83
CA ARG A 460 -13.19 -8.52 -21.45
C ARG A 460 -13.98 -7.52 -20.60
N SER A 461 -15.09 -7.96 -20.01
CA SER A 461 -15.91 -7.14 -19.10
C SER A 461 -15.20 -6.78 -17.79
N LEU A 462 -14.12 -7.48 -17.42
CA LEU A 462 -13.29 -7.18 -16.24
C LEU A 462 -12.15 -6.24 -16.56
N LEU A 463 -11.49 -6.47 -17.69
CA LEU A 463 -10.32 -5.70 -18.11
C LEU A 463 -10.68 -4.23 -18.40
N THR A 464 -11.88 -3.93 -18.90
CA THR A 464 -12.30 -2.56 -19.21
C THR A 464 -12.47 -1.68 -17.96
N PRO A 465 -13.25 -2.06 -16.92
CA PRO A 465 -13.32 -1.27 -15.68
C PRO A 465 -11.97 -1.17 -14.96
N LEU A 466 -11.12 -2.20 -15.04
CA LEU A 466 -9.76 -2.16 -14.49
C LEU A 466 -8.90 -1.12 -15.17
N ALA A 467 -8.92 -1.06 -16.51
CA ALA A 467 -8.22 -0.05 -17.26
C ALA A 467 -8.67 1.37 -16.86
N GLY A 468 -9.96 1.56 -16.56
CA GLY A 468 -10.48 2.82 -16.02
C GLY A 468 -9.90 3.20 -14.65
N LEU A 469 -9.77 2.25 -13.72
CA LEU A 469 -9.16 2.50 -12.41
C LEU A 469 -7.66 2.82 -12.53
N ILE A 470 -6.95 2.09 -13.38
CA ILE A 470 -5.52 2.33 -13.67
C ILE A 470 -5.35 3.69 -14.32
N ALA A 471 -6.23 4.07 -15.25
CA ALA A 471 -6.19 5.37 -15.89
C ALA A 471 -6.35 6.51 -14.89
N GLN A 472 -7.30 6.41 -13.95
CA GLN A 472 -7.47 7.44 -12.90
C GLN A 472 -6.24 7.55 -12.00
N ALA A 473 -5.65 6.43 -11.61
CA ALA A 473 -4.43 6.41 -10.80
C ALA A 473 -3.25 7.00 -11.56
N LEU A 474 -3.09 6.62 -12.84
CA LEU A 474 -2.04 7.11 -13.71
C LEU A 474 -2.17 8.61 -13.98
N ASP A 475 -3.38 9.12 -14.23
CA ASP A 475 -3.63 10.56 -14.46
C ASP A 475 -3.24 11.38 -13.23
N ARG A 476 -3.66 10.92 -12.04
CA ARG A 476 -3.29 11.54 -10.77
C ARG A 476 -1.79 11.51 -10.54
N ALA A 477 -1.15 10.36 -10.78
CA ALA A 477 0.29 10.17 -10.62
C ALA A 477 1.10 11.03 -11.60
N ARG A 478 0.67 11.15 -12.86
CA ARG A 478 1.32 12.03 -13.85
C ARG A 478 1.22 13.49 -13.44
N LEU A 479 0.07 13.93 -12.94
CA LEU A 479 -0.09 15.30 -12.45
C LEU A 479 0.79 15.56 -11.23
N TYR A 480 0.93 14.58 -10.34
CA TYR A 480 1.82 14.64 -9.19
C TYR A 480 3.28 14.77 -9.64
N ASP A 481 3.78 13.84 -10.48
CA ASP A 481 5.15 13.83 -10.99
C ASP A 481 5.46 15.11 -11.80
N ALA A 482 4.53 15.58 -12.64
CA ALA A 482 4.71 16.80 -13.41
C ALA A 482 4.85 18.04 -12.51
N LYS A 483 4.00 18.15 -11.48
CA LYS A 483 4.12 19.24 -10.51
C LYS A 483 5.42 19.12 -9.72
N HIS A 484 5.79 17.92 -9.27
CA HIS A 484 6.99 17.67 -8.48
C HIS A 484 8.26 18.01 -9.28
N ASN A 485 8.31 17.60 -10.55
CA ASN A 485 9.40 17.94 -11.46
C ASN A 485 9.48 19.44 -11.74
N LEU A 486 8.34 20.12 -11.91
CA LEU A 486 8.30 21.58 -12.07
C LEU A 486 8.79 22.30 -10.82
N ALA A 487 8.35 21.85 -9.64
CA ALA A 487 8.79 22.37 -8.35
C ALA A 487 10.32 22.26 -8.19
N HIS A 488 10.88 21.08 -8.44
CA HIS A 488 12.32 20.87 -8.41
C HIS A 488 13.08 21.68 -9.47
N ALA A 489 12.57 21.77 -10.70
CA ALA A 489 13.20 22.55 -11.76
C ALA A 489 13.24 24.04 -11.41
N LEU A 490 12.12 24.60 -10.90
CA LEU A 490 12.06 25.99 -10.43
C LEU A 490 13.09 26.23 -9.32
N GLN A 491 13.13 25.37 -8.30
CA GLN A 491 14.09 25.47 -7.20
C GLN A 491 15.55 25.45 -7.69
N GLN A 492 15.89 24.56 -8.63
CA GLN A 492 17.23 24.50 -9.23
C GLN A 492 17.60 25.77 -10.02
N THR A 493 16.65 26.42 -10.68
CA THR A 493 16.88 27.69 -11.39
C THR A 493 16.99 28.88 -10.43
N LEU A 494 16.36 28.79 -9.27
CA LEU A 494 16.32 29.85 -8.27
C LEU A 494 17.51 29.78 -7.30
N LEU A 495 18.37 28.77 -7.35
CA LEU A 495 19.65 28.69 -6.64
C LEU A 495 20.83 28.92 -7.61
N PRO A 496 22.02 29.35 -7.13
CA PRO A 496 23.16 29.54 -8.02
C PRO A 496 23.58 28.21 -8.64
N HIS A 497 23.61 28.10 -9.97
CA HIS A 497 24.07 26.89 -10.66
C HIS A 497 25.54 26.56 -10.36
N ALA A 498 26.36 27.60 -10.15
CA ALA A 498 27.73 27.51 -9.68
C ALA A 498 28.08 28.78 -8.90
N LEU A 499 28.89 28.64 -7.86
CA LEU A 499 29.43 29.77 -7.13
C LEU A 499 30.71 30.29 -7.81
N PRO A 500 30.93 31.62 -7.88
CA PRO A 500 32.14 32.18 -8.47
C PRO A 500 33.39 31.77 -7.68
N THR A 501 34.51 31.57 -8.38
CA THR A 501 35.82 31.42 -7.74
C THR A 501 36.33 32.78 -7.27
N VAL A 502 36.67 32.89 -5.98
CA VAL A 502 37.24 34.10 -5.37
C VAL A 502 38.66 33.78 -4.91
N ALA A 503 39.65 34.53 -5.39
CA ALA A 503 41.05 34.30 -5.02
C ALA A 503 41.24 34.51 -3.51
N GLY A 504 41.89 33.56 -2.83
CA GLY A 504 42.09 33.63 -1.38
C GLY A 504 40.95 33.04 -0.54
N LEU A 505 39.96 32.39 -1.17
CA LEU A 505 38.77 31.87 -0.48
C LEU A 505 38.34 30.51 -1.04
N ASP A 506 38.44 29.47 -0.21
CA ASP A 506 37.80 28.18 -0.47
C ASP A 506 36.31 28.25 -0.08
N VAL A 507 35.46 27.67 -0.91
CA VAL A 507 34.01 27.70 -0.73
C VAL A 507 33.40 26.33 -0.98
N ALA A 508 32.45 25.92 -0.13
CA ALA A 508 31.59 24.77 -0.39
C ALA A 508 30.17 25.06 0.07
N ALA A 509 29.18 24.68 -0.75
CA ALA A 509 27.78 24.81 -0.41
C ALA A 509 27.05 23.49 -0.63
N ARG A 510 26.01 23.24 0.17
CA ARG A 510 25.10 22.11 0.00
C ARG A 510 23.69 22.56 0.30
N TYR A 511 22.79 22.13 -0.57
CA TYR A 511 21.37 22.32 -0.43
C TYR A 511 20.70 20.94 -0.38
N LEU A 512 19.84 20.70 0.60
CA LEU A 512 19.07 19.47 0.72
C LEU A 512 17.59 19.85 0.87
N PRO A 513 16.75 19.50 -0.11
CA PRO A 513 15.34 19.81 0.00
C PRO A 513 14.65 18.97 1.09
N ALA A 514 13.59 19.50 1.68
CA ALA A 514 12.76 18.78 2.64
C ALA A 514 12.24 17.46 2.04
N SER A 515 12.17 16.39 2.84
CA SER A 515 11.82 15.05 2.34
C SER A 515 10.30 14.82 2.13
N HIS A 516 9.48 15.86 2.30
CA HIS A 516 8.02 15.74 2.30
C HIS A 516 7.39 16.37 1.05
N GLY A 517 6.96 15.53 0.13
CA GLY A 517 5.90 15.86 -0.82
C GLY A 517 6.24 16.90 -1.90
N MET A 518 5.33 17.86 -2.07
CA MET A 518 5.21 18.79 -3.20
C MET A 518 5.78 20.18 -2.91
N ASP A 519 6.49 20.30 -1.80
CA ASP A 519 6.91 21.55 -1.20
C ASP A 519 8.20 22.06 -1.87
N ILE A 520 8.30 23.38 -2.07
CA ILE A 520 9.48 24.03 -2.66
C ILE A 520 10.13 24.86 -1.58
N GLY A 521 11.41 24.64 -1.35
CA GLY A 521 12.09 25.31 -0.27
C GLY A 521 12.23 26.81 -0.39
N GLY A 522 12.14 27.48 0.76
CA GLY A 522 12.37 28.91 0.95
C GLY A 522 13.83 29.27 1.18
N ASP A 523 14.67 28.28 1.51
CA ASP A 523 16.10 28.43 1.76
C ASP A 523 16.91 28.87 0.53
N PHE A 524 17.82 29.82 0.70
CA PHE A 524 18.76 30.23 -0.35
C PHE A 524 20.13 30.61 0.19
N TYR A 525 21.12 30.57 -0.72
CA TYR A 525 22.45 31.12 -0.49
C TYR A 525 22.99 31.76 -1.77
N ASP A 526 23.96 32.66 -1.63
CA ASP A 526 24.69 33.24 -2.75
C ASP A 526 26.12 33.65 -2.35
N LEU A 527 27.03 33.64 -3.32
CA LEU A 527 28.38 34.19 -3.21
C LEU A 527 28.58 35.26 -4.28
N ILE A 528 28.81 36.48 -3.84
CA ILE A 528 28.88 37.64 -4.71
C ILE A 528 30.32 38.16 -4.69
N ARG A 529 31.01 38.13 -5.83
CA ARG A 529 32.31 38.79 -5.95
C ARG A 529 32.09 40.30 -6.09
N LEU A 530 32.60 41.07 -5.14
CA LEU A 530 32.42 42.53 -5.12
C LEU A 530 33.61 43.25 -5.75
N THR A 531 34.82 42.83 -5.39
CA THR A 531 36.09 43.30 -5.98
C THR A 531 37.07 42.14 -6.12
N ASP A 532 38.34 42.41 -6.40
CA ASP A 532 39.39 41.39 -6.43
C ASP A 532 39.76 40.86 -5.04
N THR A 533 39.52 41.64 -3.99
CA THR A 533 39.86 41.30 -2.60
C THR A 533 38.66 41.25 -1.67
N THR A 534 37.45 41.49 -2.18
CA THR A 534 36.23 41.47 -1.38
C THR A 534 35.12 40.65 -2.02
N ALA A 535 34.35 39.96 -1.19
CA ALA A 535 33.19 39.16 -1.58
C ALA A 535 32.09 39.29 -0.54
N ALA A 536 30.85 38.93 -0.89
CA ALA A 536 29.76 38.77 0.06
C ALA A 536 29.24 37.35 0.03
N ALA A 537 28.99 36.80 1.21
CA ALA A 537 28.28 35.55 1.38
C ALA A 537 26.92 35.83 2.01
N VAL A 538 25.89 35.22 1.44
CA VAL A 538 24.50 35.42 1.85
C VAL A 538 23.86 34.07 2.07
N ILE A 539 23.05 33.97 3.11
CA ILE A 539 22.14 32.85 3.34
C ILE A 539 20.83 33.39 3.90
N GLY A 540 19.73 32.72 3.61
CA GLY A 540 18.44 33.09 4.19
C GLY A 540 17.40 32.00 4.02
N ASP A 541 16.30 32.19 4.71
CA ASP A 541 15.13 31.33 4.67
C ASP A 541 13.85 32.17 4.60
N VAL A 542 12.96 31.81 3.70
CA VAL A 542 11.66 32.45 3.49
C VAL A 542 10.59 31.65 4.22
N GLN A 543 9.73 32.34 4.97
CA GLN A 543 8.62 31.68 5.65
C GLN A 543 7.77 30.80 4.71
N GLY A 544 7.74 29.50 5.01
CA GLY A 544 6.93 28.49 4.31
C GLY A 544 7.61 27.92 3.06
N HIS A 545 7.05 26.84 2.54
CA HIS A 545 7.74 25.96 1.56
C HIS A 545 6.89 25.72 0.30
N ASP A 546 6.41 26.80 -0.34
CA ASP A 546 5.60 26.71 -1.57
C ASP A 546 6.13 27.58 -2.72
N ILE A 547 5.45 27.54 -3.86
CA ILE A 547 5.82 28.30 -5.07
C ILE A 547 5.96 29.81 -4.78
N THR A 548 5.16 30.36 -3.89
CA THR A 548 5.24 31.79 -3.55
C THR A 548 6.42 32.10 -2.65
N ALA A 549 6.80 31.19 -1.74
CA ALA A 549 8.05 31.28 -0.99
C ALA A 549 9.26 31.24 -1.92
N ALA A 550 9.29 30.31 -2.88
CA ALA A 550 10.36 30.18 -3.85
C ALA A 550 10.51 31.44 -4.74
N ALA A 551 9.40 32.02 -5.17
CA ALA A 551 9.42 33.28 -5.93
C ALA A 551 10.02 34.43 -5.10
N LEU A 552 9.61 34.54 -3.83
CA LEU A 552 10.13 35.56 -2.91
C LEU A 552 11.62 35.33 -2.59
N MET A 553 12.03 34.09 -2.41
CA MET A 553 13.42 33.67 -2.24
C MET A 553 14.29 34.19 -3.39
N GLY A 554 13.86 33.97 -4.64
CA GLY A 554 14.54 34.50 -5.82
C GLY A 554 14.62 36.04 -5.83
N GLN A 555 13.54 36.72 -5.46
CA GLN A 555 13.49 38.18 -5.37
C GLN A 555 14.45 38.73 -4.31
N VAL A 556 14.44 38.17 -3.10
CA VAL A 556 15.32 38.59 -2.00
C VAL A 556 16.78 38.36 -2.36
N ARG A 557 17.12 37.17 -2.88
CA ARG A 557 18.50 36.89 -3.31
C ARG A 557 18.97 37.91 -4.33
N MET A 558 18.16 38.21 -5.35
CA MET A 558 18.51 39.18 -6.39
C MET A 558 18.59 40.62 -5.86
N ALA A 559 17.72 41.02 -4.94
CA ALA A 559 17.76 42.34 -4.29
C ALA A 559 19.05 42.50 -3.47
N VAL A 560 19.38 41.50 -2.63
CA VAL A 560 20.64 41.46 -1.87
C VAL A 560 21.83 41.52 -2.82
N HIS A 561 21.80 40.74 -3.91
CA HIS A 561 22.85 40.74 -4.92
C HIS A 561 23.06 42.12 -5.56
N ALA A 562 21.97 42.80 -5.93
CA ALA A 562 22.02 44.13 -6.53
C ALA A 562 22.56 45.18 -5.55
N HIS A 563 22.06 45.21 -4.30
CA HIS A 563 22.52 46.18 -3.28
C HIS A 563 23.97 45.96 -2.89
N ALA A 564 24.42 44.70 -2.80
CA ALA A 564 25.81 44.35 -2.50
C ALA A 564 26.74 44.80 -3.63
N THR A 565 26.40 44.50 -4.88
CA THR A 565 27.19 44.90 -6.06
C THR A 565 27.23 46.41 -6.24
N ALA A 566 26.18 47.12 -5.80
CA ALA A 566 26.15 48.59 -5.74
C ALA A 566 27.03 49.19 -4.62
N GLY A 567 27.70 48.36 -3.81
CA GLY A 567 28.64 48.77 -2.78
C GLY A 567 28.00 49.20 -1.45
N ALA A 568 26.75 48.79 -1.19
CA ALA A 568 26.11 49.07 0.10
C ALA A 568 26.80 48.31 1.25
N ALA A 569 26.86 48.93 2.43
CA ALA A 569 27.32 48.29 3.65
C ALA A 569 26.35 47.17 4.11
N PRO A 570 26.80 46.18 4.91
CA PRO A 570 25.98 45.02 5.31
C PRO A 570 24.61 45.37 5.89
N ASP A 571 24.54 46.35 6.78
CA ASP A 571 23.31 46.85 7.40
C ASP A 571 22.37 47.49 6.36
N GLN A 572 22.95 48.23 5.41
CA GLN A 572 22.21 48.91 4.34
C GLN A 572 21.68 47.93 3.29
N VAL A 573 22.40 46.84 3.02
CA VAL A 573 21.92 45.78 2.13
C VAL A 573 20.63 45.18 2.70
N LEU A 574 20.62 44.80 3.98
CA LEU A 574 19.42 44.27 4.62
C LEU A 574 18.30 45.30 4.70
N ALA A 575 18.59 46.54 5.11
CA ALA A 575 17.57 47.60 5.22
C ALA A 575 16.94 48.02 3.89
N ARG A 576 17.70 47.99 2.78
CA ARG A 576 17.15 48.24 1.44
C ARG A 576 16.32 47.07 0.95
N THR A 577 16.78 45.85 1.19
CA THR A 577 16.03 44.64 0.84
C THR A 577 14.70 44.56 1.60
N ASP A 578 14.69 44.91 2.90
CA ASP A 578 13.45 45.00 3.70
C ASP A 578 12.45 46.00 3.09
N ARG A 579 12.94 47.15 2.62
CA ARG A 579 12.12 48.15 1.94
C ARG A 579 11.56 47.64 0.62
N ASP A 580 12.37 46.97 -0.20
CA ASP A 580 11.91 46.36 -1.45
C ASP A 580 10.78 45.35 -1.18
N LEU A 581 10.89 44.56 -0.11
CA LEU A 581 9.84 43.61 0.29
C LEU A 581 8.56 44.31 0.77
N ALA A 582 8.68 45.42 1.50
CA ALA A 582 7.54 46.22 1.91
C ALA A 582 6.81 46.82 0.69
N ASP A 583 7.54 47.33 -0.30
CA ASP A 583 6.97 47.89 -1.53
C ASP A 583 6.27 46.83 -2.39
N LEU A 584 6.79 45.60 -2.38
CA LEU A 584 6.18 44.44 -3.04
C LEU A 584 4.94 43.88 -2.31
N ASN A 585 4.59 44.41 -1.12
CA ASN A 585 3.56 43.86 -0.23
C ASN A 585 3.74 42.36 0.02
N ALA A 586 4.99 41.92 0.25
CA ALA A 586 5.25 40.54 0.61
C ALA A 586 4.51 40.20 1.92
N SER A 587 3.63 39.21 1.90
CA SER A 587 2.88 38.76 3.09
C SER A 587 3.67 37.79 3.99
N ARG A 588 4.96 37.61 3.70
CA ARG A 588 5.87 36.66 4.33
C ARG A 588 7.12 37.38 4.80
N PHE A 589 7.71 36.88 5.88
CA PHE A 589 9.00 37.35 6.34
C PHE A 589 10.13 36.44 5.87
N VAL A 590 11.35 36.98 5.88
CA VAL A 590 12.56 36.27 5.45
C VAL A 590 13.65 36.46 6.50
N SER A 591 14.16 35.35 7.03
CA SER A 591 15.39 35.37 7.82
C SER A 591 16.58 35.48 6.86
N CYS A 592 17.55 36.36 7.13
CA CYS A 592 18.68 36.55 6.23
C CYS A 592 19.95 36.92 6.99
N LEU A 593 21.07 36.33 6.63
CA LEU A 593 22.39 36.71 7.11
C LEU A 593 23.28 37.11 5.94
N TYR A 594 23.87 38.29 6.06
CA TYR A 594 24.80 38.85 5.09
C TYR A 594 26.19 38.98 5.74
N ALA A 595 27.21 38.43 5.09
CA ALA A 595 28.60 38.50 5.51
C ALA A 595 29.45 39.16 4.42
N HIS A 596 29.96 40.36 4.68
CA HIS A 596 30.95 41.01 3.83
C HIS A 596 32.35 40.53 4.20
N LEU A 597 33.06 39.97 3.24
CA LEU A 597 34.39 39.38 3.40
C LEU A 597 35.42 40.31 2.77
N ASP A 598 36.31 40.88 3.58
CA ASP A 598 37.51 41.60 3.12
C ASP A 598 38.73 40.69 3.30
N LEU A 599 39.15 40.05 2.21
CA LEU A 599 40.27 39.10 2.20
C LEU A 599 41.62 39.82 2.33
N GLY A 600 41.69 41.09 1.92
CA GLY A 600 42.87 41.94 2.07
C GLY A 600 43.10 42.33 3.54
N ARG A 601 42.04 42.77 4.23
CA ARG A 601 42.08 43.09 5.66
C ARG A 601 41.92 41.88 6.58
N ARG A 602 41.62 40.70 6.03
CA ARG A 602 41.34 39.46 6.77
C ARG A 602 40.25 39.66 7.81
N GLN A 603 39.14 40.23 7.37
CA GLN A 603 38.02 40.64 8.23
C GLN A 603 36.68 40.29 7.59
N ALA A 604 35.73 39.80 8.38
CA ALA A 604 34.33 39.69 7.99
C ALA A 604 33.48 40.65 8.80
N THR A 605 32.56 41.34 8.13
CA THR A 605 31.53 42.18 8.76
C THR A 605 30.17 41.60 8.44
N LEU A 606 29.42 41.24 9.47
CA LEU A 606 28.14 40.53 9.36
C LEU A 606 26.98 41.39 9.84
N ALA A 607 25.82 41.19 9.23
CA ALA A 607 24.53 41.66 9.70
C ALA A 607 23.53 40.50 9.59
N SER A 608 22.63 40.36 10.56
CA SER A 608 21.59 39.33 10.57
C SER A 608 20.20 39.95 10.74
N ALA A 609 19.27 39.52 9.91
CA ALA A 609 17.84 39.77 9.99
C ALA A 609 17.15 38.49 10.48
N GLY A 610 17.13 38.27 11.81
CA GLY A 610 16.47 37.11 12.44
C GLY A 610 17.05 35.73 12.11
N HIS A 611 18.17 35.63 11.40
CA HIS A 611 18.76 34.36 10.98
C HIS A 611 19.64 33.72 12.07
N PRO A 612 19.75 32.38 12.13
CA PRO A 612 20.62 31.69 13.08
C PRO A 612 22.08 32.21 13.05
N PRO A 613 22.76 32.24 14.22
CA PRO A 613 24.14 32.72 14.29
C PRO A 613 25.09 31.77 13.54
N PRO A 614 26.01 32.27 12.71
CA PRO A 614 26.95 31.41 12.00
C PRO A 614 27.96 30.80 12.97
N LEU A 615 28.54 29.66 12.62
CA LEU A 615 29.62 29.06 13.39
C LEU A 615 30.96 29.55 12.87
N VAL A 616 31.87 29.91 13.78
CA VAL A 616 33.26 30.21 13.45
C VAL A 616 34.16 29.16 14.09
N ARG A 617 35.03 28.58 13.27
CA ARG A 617 36.16 27.76 13.74
C ARG A 617 37.45 28.51 13.49
N HIS A 618 38.19 28.75 14.56
CA HIS A 618 39.48 29.43 14.54
C HIS A 618 40.60 28.49 14.07
N PRO A 619 41.78 29.02 13.69
CA PRO A 619 42.93 28.20 13.30
C PRO A 619 43.40 27.22 14.39
N ASP A 620 43.14 27.51 15.67
CA ASP A 620 43.42 26.61 16.80
C ASP A 620 42.36 25.51 16.99
N ARG A 621 41.43 25.39 16.03
CA ARG A 621 40.30 24.44 15.99
C ARG A 621 39.22 24.67 17.05
N ARG A 622 39.31 25.74 17.84
CA ARG A 622 38.18 26.15 18.67
C ARG A 622 37.03 26.60 17.78
N SER A 623 35.84 26.11 18.07
CA SER A 623 34.63 26.41 17.32
C SER A 623 33.53 26.87 18.25
N HIS A 624 32.81 27.93 17.86
CA HIS A 624 31.69 28.47 18.62
C HIS A 624 30.73 29.23 17.69
N PRO A 625 29.45 29.39 18.07
CA PRO A 625 28.56 30.34 17.40
C PRO A 625 29.10 31.77 17.55
N VAL A 626 28.96 32.58 16.51
CA VAL A 626 29.29 34.01 16.54
C VAL A 626 28.26 34.73 17.41
N ASP A 627 28.74 35.56 18.34
CA ASP A 627 27.89 36.46 19.13
C ASP A 627 27.42 37.64 18.27
N ILE A 628 26.34 37.42 17.52
CA ILE A 628 25.70 38.41 16.66
C ILE A 628 24.36 38.80 17.26
N ARG A 629 24.07 40.11 17.30
CA ARG A 629 22.74 40.61 17.66
C ARG A 629 21.88 40.73 16.41
N PRO A 630 20.83 39.90 16.24
CA PRO A 630 19.99 39.98 15.05
C PRO A 630 19.07 41.21 15.10
N GLY A 631 18.86 41.82 13.95
CA GLY A 631 17.70 42.69 13.69
C GLY A 631 16.43 41.86 13.40
N PRO A 632 15.29 42.52 13.18
CA PRO A 632 14.04 41.83 12.85
C PRO A 632 14.15 41.11 11.48
N PRO A 633 13.44 39.98 11.26
CA PRO A 633 13.33 39.37 9.94
C PRO A 633 12.86 40.38 8.89
N LEU A 634 13.33 40.24 7.64
CA LEU A 634 12.93 41.11 6.54
C LEU A 634 11.43 40.91 6.23
N GLY A 635 10.72 41.97 5.84
CA GLY A 635 9.31 41.90 5.43
C GLY A 635 8.30 41.86 6.59
N ILE A 636 8.75 41.92 7.84
CA ILE A 636 7.86 41.89 9.02
C ILE A 636 7.13 43.22 9.28
N GLY A 637 7.46 44.28 8.54
CA GLY A 637 6.75 45.56 8.56
C GLY A 637 7.16 46.51 9.70
N VAL A 638 8.38 46.37 10.24
CA VAL A 638 8.90 47.22 11.33
C VAL A 638 9.54 48.50 10.75
N GLY A 639 8.78 49.27 9.97
CA GLY A 639 9.12 50.61 9.50
C GLY A 639 10.57 50.81 9.00
N SER A 640 11.44 51.37 9.85
CA SER A 640 12.87 51.55 9.57
C SER A 640 13.70 50.65 10.49
N PRO A 641 13.93 49.37 10.13
CA PRO A 641 14.70 48.45 10.95
C PRO A 641 16.19 48.83 11.01
N VAL A 642 16.83 48.46 12.12
CA VAL A 642 18.28 48.59 12.32
C VAL A 642 18.88 47.19 12.41
N TYR A 643 19.93 46.96 11.64
CA TYR A 643 20.68 45.69 11.61
C TYR A 643 22.09 45.91 12.19
N PRO A 644 22.35 45.51 13.44
CA PRO A 644 23.66 45.72 14.07
C PRO A 644 24.79 44.99 13.35
N LEU A 645 25.92 45.67 13.19
CA LEU A 645 27.11 45.10 12.58
C LEU A 645 27.95 44.33 13.61
N THR A 646 28.37 43.13 13.25
CA THR A 646 29.33 42.32 14.02
C THR A 646 30.56 42.06 13.17
N THR A 647 31.75 42.26 13.71
CA THR A 647 33.00 42.12 12.96
C THR A 647 33.89 41.05 13.56
N LEU A 648 34.44 40.16 12.73
CA LEU A 648 35.32 39.07 13.15
C LEU A 648 36.56 38.94 12.26
N SER A 649 37.61 38.31 12.78
CA SER A 649 38.84 38.05 12.03
C SER A 649 38.69 36.83 11.10
N LEU A 650 39.04 37.03 9.83
CA LEU A 650 39.16 36.00 8.79
C LEU A 650 40.63 35.67 8.53
N ALA A 651 41.38 35.35 9.59
CA ALA A 651 42.74 34.86 9.42
C ALA A 651 42.76 33.57 8.56
N PRO A 652 43.84 33.30 7.78
CA PRO A 652 43.96 32.04 7.05
C PRO A 652 43.77 30.83 7.96
N GLY A 653 42.95 29.87 7.52
CA GLY A 653 42.59 28.69 8.32
C GLY A 653 41.36 28.87 9.22
N THR A 654 40.84 30.10 9.37
CA THR A 654 39.49 30.31 9.90
C THR A 654 38.47 29.65 8.97
N LEU A 655 37.42 29.06 9.54
CA LEU A 655 36.30 28.52 8.78
C LEU A 655 35.01 29.15 9.32
N LEU A 656 34.24 29.77 8.44
CA LEU A 656 32.92 30.31 8.73
C LEU A 656 31.87 29.38 8.11
N ALA A 657 30.91 28.93 8.91
CA ALA A 657 29.80 28.09 8.48
C ALA A 657 28.47 28.81 8.69
N LEU A 658 27.77 29.09 7.60
CA LEU A 658 26.44 29.67 7.57
C LEU A 658 25.44 28.56 7.26
N TYR A 659 24.30 28.54 7.91
CA TYR A 659 23.31 27.47 7.75
C TYR A 659 21.91 27.97 8.07
N THR A 660 20.91 27.35 7.45
CA THR A 660 19.49 27.57 7.76
C THR A 660 19.03 26.71 8.94
N ASP A 661 17.90 27.07 9.53
CA ASP A 661 17.36 26.42 10.72
C ASP A 661 17.06 24.94 10.51
N GLY A 662 16.70 24.47 9.32
CA GLY A 662 16.49 23.03 9.05
C GLY A 662 17.69 22.13 9.41
N LEU A 663 18.90 22.69 9.48
CA LEU A 663 20.10 21.98 9.96
C LEU A 663 20.08 21.71 11.47
N VAL A 664 19.48 22.61 12.26
CA VAL A 664 19.56 22.64 13.73
C VAL A 664 18.21 22.53 14.45
N GLU A 665 17.11 22.78 13.75
CA GLU A 665 15.76 22.76 14.29
C GLU A 665 15.17 21.35 14.21
N ASP A 666 15.00 20.71 15.37
CA ASP A 666 14.40 19.39 15.48
C ASP A 666 13.22 19.44 16.45
N PRO A 667 12.01 18.95 16.10
CA PRO A 667 10.85 19.02 16.97
C PRO A 667 11.13 18.41 18.35
N GLY A 668 10.96 19.21 19.39
CA GLY A 668 11.18 18.79 20.78
C GLY A 668 12.62 18.93 21.29
N THR A 669 13.53 19.49 20.50
CA THR A 669 14.93 19.75 20.89
C THR A 669 15.20 21.24 21.06
N ASP A 670 16.05 21.61 22.02
CA ASP A 670 16.51 22.99 22.18
C ASP A 670 17.54 23.34 21.09
N MET A 671 17.18 24.29 20.23
CA MET A 671 18.02 24.77 19.13
C MET A 671 19.40 25.25 19.61
N SER A 672 19.49 25.88 20.79
CA SER A 672 20.77 26.37 21.33
C SER A 672 21.75 25.23 21.59
N ARG A 673 21.22 24.08 22.04
CA ARG A 673 22.00 22.87 22.27
C ARG A 673 22.45 22.25 20.96
N THR A 674 21.55 22.14 19.97
CA THR A 674 21.91 21.61 18.64
C THR A 674 22.99 22.44 17.97
N ILE A 675 22.92 23.78 18.07
CA ILE A 675 23.95 24.71 17.57
C ILE A 675 25.29 24.46 18.28
N ALA A 676 25.29 24.30 19.61
CA ALA A 676 26.51 24.04 20.38
C ALA A 676 27.14 22.68 20.02
N ASP A 677 26.33 21.64 19.83
CA ASP A 677 26.76 20.32 19.42
C ASP A 677 27.35 20.35 17.98
N LEU A 678 26.70 21.07 17.06
CA LEU A 678 27.20 21.30 15.70
C LEU A 678 28.53 22.06 15.71
N ALA A 679 28.68 23.09 16.55
CA ALA A 679 29.92 23.81 16.74
C ALA A 679 31.05 22.89 17.24
N GLN A 680 30.75 22.02 18.22
CA GLN A 680 31.72 21.05 18.72
C GLN A 680 32.15 20.05 17.63
N HIS A 681 31.21 19.57 16.82
CA HIS A 681 31.51 18.67 15.70
C HIS A 681 32.38 19.35 14.65
N LEU A 682 32.10 20.61 14.30
CA LEU A 682 32.90 21.42 13.38
C LEU A 682 34.37 21.54 13.83
N GLY A 683 34.60 21.70 15.14
CA GLY A 683 35.94 21.73 15.73
C GLY A 683 36.67 20.37 15.68
N ARG A 684 35.94 19.27 15.87
CA ARG A 684 36.49 17.90 15.85
C ARG A 684 36.78 17.36 14.45
N ALA A 685 36.06 17.85 13.44
CA ALA A 685 36.15 17.34 12.07
C ALA A 685 37.51 17.57 11.38
N GLY A 686 38.46 18.29 12.00
CA GLY A 686 39.83 18.44 11.53
C GLY A 686 39.95 19.20 10.20
N ASP A 687 40.97 18.86 9.41
CA ASP A 687 41.33 19.52 8.14
C ASP A 687 40.72 18.81 6.92
N LEU A 688 39.54 18.21 7.10
CA LEU A 688 38.80 17.60 5.99
C LEU A 688 38.62 18.61 4.83
N PRO A 689 38.67 18.15 3.57
CA PRO A 689 38.24 18.96 2.44
C PRO A 689 36.82 19.48 2.66
N LEU A 690 36.53 20.73 2.27
CA LEU A 690 35.26 21.37 2.59
C LEU A 690 34.04 20.57 2.15
N HIS A 691 34.08 19.91 0.98
CA HIS A 691 32.99 19.06 0.51
C HIS A 691 32.69 17.88 1.45
N GLN A 692 33.72 17.24 2.03
CA GLN A 692 33.55 16.15 2.99
C GLN A 692 33.08 16.68 4.35
N LEU A 693 33.52 17.89 4.71
CA LEU A 693 33.10 18.54 5.95
C LEU A 693 31.61 18.89 5.92
N VAL A 694 31.12 19.43 4.79
CA VAL A 694 29.70 19.67 4.56
C VAL A 694 28.88 18.39 4.79
N ASP A 695 29.26 17.29 4.12
CA ASP A 695 28.56 16.01 4.28
C ASP A 695 28.63 15.46 5.72
N SER A 696 29.74 15.72 6.42
CA SER A 696 29.90 15.33 7.82
C SER A 696 28.97 16.09 8.76
N LEU A 697 28.79 17.40 8.54
CA LEU A 697 27.91 18.26 9.33
C LEU A 697 26.44 17.86 9.15
N VAL A 698 26.01 17.64 7.90
CA VAL A 698 24.65 17.17 7.58
C VAL A 698 24.36 15.82 8.23
N ARG A 699 25.27 14.84 8.09
CA ARG A 699 25.07 13.50 8.67
C ARG A 699 25.05 13.51 10.19
N HIS A 700 25.78 14.43 10.82
CA HIS A 700 25.84 14.53 12.27
C HIS A 700 24.51 14.96 12.88
N THR A 701 23.84 15.95 12.29
CA THR A 701 22.54 16.42 12.76
C THR A 701 21.40 15.48 12.32
N ARG A 702 21.58 14.70 11.24
CA ARG A 702 20.50 13.91 10.63
C ARG A 702 20.94 12.49 10.23
N PRO A 703 21.19 11.59 11.19
CA PRO A 703 21.68 10.24 10.91
C PRO A 703 20.69 9.33 10.16
N THR A 704 19.39 9.66 10.18
CA THR A 704 18.32 8.90 9.51
C THR A 704 17.96 9.42 8.11
N GLY A 705 18.55 10.55 7.68
CA GLY A 705 18.34 11.13 6.34
C GLY A 705 16.93 11.68 6.06
N ARG A 706 16.07 11.80 7.08
CA ARG A 706 14.76 12.46 6.96
C ARG A 706 14.86 13.91 7.45
N HIS A 707 14.35 14.83 6.65
CA HIS A 707 14.31 16.26 6.96
C HIS A 707 12.87 16.77 6.86
N THR A 708 12.44 17.52 7.88
CA THR A 708 11.13 18.18 7.93
C THR A 708 11.13 19.54 7.25
N ASP A 709 12.32 20.14 7.09
CA ASP A 709 12.54 21.42 6.44
C ASP A 709 13.74 21.35 5.50
N ASP A 710 13.90 22.36 4.65
CA ASP A 710 15.04 22.49 3.76
C ASP A 710 16.33 22.78 4.55
N ILE A 711 17.47 22.44 3.95
CA ILE A 711 18.78 22.69 4.55
C ILE A 711 19.68 23.34 3.51
N ALA A 712 20.06 24.59 3.76
CA ALA A 712 21.21 25.22 3.14
C ALA A 712 22.38 25.26 4.13
N LEU A 713 23.56 24.83 3.67
CA LEU A 713 24.81 24.91 4.42
C LEU A 713 25.89 25.50 3.52
N PHE A 714 26.58 26.51 4.04
CA PHE A 714 27.56 27.28 3.30
C PHE A 714 28.86 27.50 4.09
N LEU A 715 29.96 26.92 3.61
CA LEU A 715 31.27 26.92 4.25
C LEU A 715 32.25 27.83 3.50
N LEU A 716 32.95 28.68 4.25
CA LEU A 716 33.90 29.67 3.73
C LEU A 716 35.21 29.56 4.51
N ARG A 717 36.32 29.32 3.81
CA ARG A 717 37.65 29.22 4.41
C ARG A 717 38.66 30.10 3.68
N PRO A 718 39.09 31.25 4.24
CA PRO A 718 40.20 32.01 3.69
C PRO A 718 41.49 31.19 3.66
N HIS A 719 42.20 31.28 2.54
CA HIS A 719 43.54 30.74 2.36
C HIS A 719 44.49 31.85 1.90
N PRO A 720 45.82 31.69 2.03
CA PRO A 720 46.77 32.63 1.46
C PRO A 720 46.53 32.73 -0.06
N ALA A 721 46.45 33.95 -0.61
CA ALA A 721 46.48 34.11 -2.07
C ALA A 721 47.82 33.55 -2.58
N ALA A 722 47.77 32.69 -3.60
CA ALA A 722 48.94 32.05 -4.19
C ALA A 722 49.83 33.04 -4.93
#